data_AF-A0A8H3DMN0-F1
#
_entry.id   AF-A0A8H3DMN0-F1
#
_cell.length_a   1.000
_cell.length_b   1.000
_cell.length_c   1.000
_cell.angle_alpha   90.00
_cell.angle_beta   90.00
_cell.angle_gamma   90.00
#
_symmetry.space_group_name_H-M   'P 1'
#
loop_
_entity.id
_entity.type
_entity.pdbx_description
1 polymer ?
#
loop_
_entity_poly.entity_id
_entity_poly.type
_entity_poly.pdbx_seq_one_letter_code
_entity_poly.pdbx_strand_id
1 'polypeptide(L)'
;MPREHRKRGKKKKENKEVVKHELGQQDEEIHEEPNTQWMETNDEINLEAPFGYVDPDLKGYFRTVDVRIQDWQSQDHVQDDANEEGNTNEDKRMFLVAALSETSGKELQLSTDPDCSIILERMLHSMDDVVIRVFADRLCGSYAQLAQHRFGSHVCQTLFEVASSTVSREARGRIAKPADSDSAGVLRTMTELTVAISEELLPSLSQLILDPFGAHVVLSLLVLLSPQITRHPDSSHPNTSLTRSKKSAAYKSRQGSMKSILSSGAEQTSTAVVPSTFKDLAAKFVDALRESTDANEIRAFAANKVANPVLQAMIDLEAQQGKSDTPGSLIDSVLMGTISSLAQGTEPQQSDYVETLLRDPTASHLFEALVRHAPAKAFQALWNLYFKTKLGRLCSHPVANFVVSKAIVRLDSSGLLETLQEVEPVSSKLIKTGRTGVLKSLVDQAVAIGAHEEAVSEMLCRAVDIEESSIQLLIPCLLTLKSRKAYSKTTSSTDDAEANPESTEPTVQGAVILQSMLRLSDPYNQRVIQSIHAQSTDEILSLSRHPVSSRVLDAFLDSPSVPLRDKRKFLLSLMGSYHTLVDDRIGSRVGDRCWACADPFLREKIARSILPHEMTLSASYYGKYFARNLHLTMLKRDAASWRDMQRDQKKAAAGMSNTQVAKPSPKVDTIPTDTNDSTHTKKRKRATEDEIDSLFSKGSNSRKTLGPAEKKEELAPEPETIKTDDPQLNEVLGAIKKVSKKEGKRKSKKS
;
A
#
# COMPACT_ATOMS: atom_id res chain seq x y z
N MET A 1 -59.12 22.50 -0.29
CA MET A 1 -59.33 23.40 0.87
C MET A 1 -59.33 22.58 2.16
N PRO A 2 -58.72 23.09 3.24
CA PRO A 2 -57.87 22.31 4.13
C PRO A 2 -58.53 22.00 5.48
N ARG A 3 -58.23 20.83 6.04
CA ARG A 3 -58.57 20.48 7.43
C ARG A 3 -57.55 21.06 8.40
N GLU A 4 -58.09 21.63 9.47
CA GLU A 4 -57.45 22.48 10.47
C GLU A 4 -56.26 21.88 11.23
N HIS A 5 -55.33 22.78 11.53
CA HIS A 5 -54.17 22.62 12.40
C HIS A 5 -54.56 22.49 13.88
N ARG A 6 -54.14 21.41 14.55
CA ARG A 6 -53.98 21.40 16.03
C ARG A 6 -52.52 21.56 16.41
N LYS A 7 -52.23 22.72 17.02
CA LYS A 7 -51.01 23.04 17.78
C LYS A 7 -50.84 22.07 18.96
N ARG A 8 -49.62 21.55 19.18
CA ARG A 8 -49.22 20.95 20.45
C ARG A 8 -47.90 21.58 20.91
N GLY A 9 -47.95 22.21 22.09
CA GLY A 9 -46.85 22.95 22.68
C GLY A 9 -45.74 22.08 23.28
N LYS A 10 -44.55 22.68 23.37
CA LYS A 10 -43.34 22.20 24.06
C LYS A 10 -43.61 21.88 25.53
N LYS A 11 -43.17 20.72 26.00
CA LYS A 11 -42.87 20.48 27.42
C LYS A 11 -41.55 19.73 27.57
N LYS A 12 -40.76 20.22 28.54
CA LYS A 12 -39.44 19.77 28.99
C LYS A 12 -39.49 18.30 29.48
N LYS A 13 -38.36 17.60 29.29
CA LYS A 13 -38.11 16.25 29.79
C LYS A 13 -37.34 16.37 31.12
N GLU A 14 -37.96 15.97 32.22
CA GLU A 14 -37.31 15.79 33.53
C GLU A 14 -36.78 14.37 33.66
N ASN A 15 -35.58 14.26 34.24
CA ASN A 15 -34.95 13.05 34.77
C ASN A 15 -35.36 12.88 36.24
N LYS A 16 -35.62 11.63 36.64
CA LYS A 16 -35.68 11.11 38.02
C LYS A 16 -35.09 9.70 37.97
N GLU A 17 -34.38 9.14 38.94
CA GLU A 17 -33.78 9.56 40.21
C GLU A 17 -32.98 8.31 40.65
N VAL A 18 -31.77 8.49 41.22
CA VAL A 18 -31.07 7.45 41.99
C VAL A 18 -31.03 7.94 43.43
N VAL A 19 -31.50 7.10 44.35
CA VAL A 19 -31.70 7.40 45.77
C VAL A 19 -30.36 7.35 46.51
N LYS A 20 -30.06 8.41 47.27
CA LYS A 20 -29.08 8.46 48.36
C LYS A 20 -29.82 8.36 49.69
N HIS A 21 -29.25 7.65 50.65
CA HIS A 21 -29.54 7.85 52.06
C HIS A 21 -28.20 7.99 52.81
N GLU A 22 -28.06 9.10 53.53
CA GLU A 22 -26.97 9.41 54.47
C GLU A 22 -27.30 8.86 55.87
N LEU A 23 -26.27 8.64 56.68
CA LEU A 23 -26.16 9.14 58.06
C LEU A 23 -24.71 8.93 58.56
N GLY A 24 -24.14 9.97 59.19
CA GLY A 24 -22.73 10.07 59.54
C GLY A 24 -22.34 9.57 60.92
N GLN A 25 -21.07 9.74 61.29
CA GLN A 25 -20.54 9.60 62.65
C GLN A 25 -19.24 10.39 62.83
N GLN A 26 -19.08 10.92 64.04
CA GLN A 26 -18.00 11.78 64.56
C GLN A 26 -16.75 10.99 64.96
N ASP A 27 -15.62 11.69 65.00
CA ASP A 27 -14.31 11.23 65.46
C ASP A 27 -14.26 10.87 66.95
N GLU A 28 -13.58 9.76 67.30
CA GLU A 28 -12.81 9.60 68.54
C GLU A 28 -11.52 8.81 68.24
N GLU A 29 -10.37 9.36 68.63
CA GLU A 29 -9.04 8.74 68.58
C GLU A 29 -8.90 7.65 69.66
N ILE A 30 -8.55 6.43 69.25
CA ILE A 30 -7.94 5.42 70.12
C ILE A 30 -6.70 4.87 69.41
N HIS A 31 -5.52 5.14 69.99
CA HIS A 31 -4.24 4.55 69.62
C HIS A 31 -4.20 3.08 70.06
N GLU A 32 -4.24 2.14 69.12
CA GLU A 32 -3.75 0.77 69.32
C GLU A 32 -2.89 0.37 68.10
N GLU A 33 -1.62 0.06 68.35
CA GLU A 33 -0.70 -0.49 67.34
C GLU A 33 -1.17 -1.89 66.91
N PRO A 34 -1.37 -2.17 65.60
CA PRO A 34 -1.66 -3.52 65.15
C PRO A 34 -0.36 -4.25 64.80
N ASN A 35 -0.06 -5.21 65.67
CA ASN A 35 0.84 -6.33 65.50
C ASN A 35 0.83 -6.90 64.06
N THR A 36 2.02 -6.92 63.46
CA THR A 36 2.35 -7.41 62.12
C THR A 36 2.38 -8.94 62.07
N GLN A 37 1.30 -9.62 61.66
CA GLN A 37 1.42 -11.06 61.31
C GLN A 37 0.27 -11.72 60.50
N TRP A 38 -0.50 -10.99 59.69
CA TRP A 38 -1.56 -11.62 58.87
C TRP A 38 -1.76 -11.07 57.45
N MET A 39 -0.89 -10.20 56.93
CA MET A 39 -0.83 -9.90 55.49
C MET A 39 0.06 -10.93 54.78
N GLU A 40 -0.42 -12.16 54.65
CA GLU A 40 -0.10 -12.95 53.45
C GLU A 40 -1.03 -12.44 52.35
N THR A 41 -0.54 -11.51 51.54
CA THR A 41 -1.20 -11.11 50.31
C THR A 41 -1.24 -12.31 49.38
N ASN A 42 -2.44 -12.81 49.09
CA ASN A 42 -2.67 -13.60 47.88
C ASN A 42 -2.10 -12.81 46.69
N ASP A 43 -1.10 -13.37 46.03
CA ASP A 43 -0.59 -12.92 44.73
C ASP A 43 -1.66 -13.14 43.65
N GLU A 44 -2.74 -12.35 43.67
CA GLU A 44 -3.60 -12.21 42.50
C GLU A 44 -2.81 -11.42 41.44
N ILE A 45 -2.40 -12.12 40.37
CA ILE A 45 -1.69 -11.53 39.22
C ILE A 45 -2.50 -10.33 38.73
N ASN A 46 -1.95 -9.12 38.90
CA ASN A 46 -2.56 -7.91 38.37
C ASN A 46 -2.53 -7.94 36.84
N LEU A 47 -3.66 -8.31 36.23
CA LEU A 47 -3.82 -8.41 34.78
C LEU A 47 -3.56 -7.09 34.04
N GLU A 48 -3.65 -5.94 34.72
CA GLU A 48 -3.39 -4.62 34.15
C GLU A 48 -1.89 -4.25 34.11
N ALA A 49 -1.11 -4.82 35.04
CA ALA A 49 0.33 -4.59 35.14
C ALA A 49 1.04 -5.92 35.45
N PRO A 50 1.04 -6.88 34.52
CA PRO A 50 1.53 -8.23 34.76
C PRO A 50 3.01 -8.30 35.14
N PHE A 51 3.79 -7.28 34.78
CA PHE A 51 5.22 -7.18 35.08
C PHE A 51 5.56 -6.08 36.10
N GLY A 52 4.53 -5.48 36.72
CA GLY A 52 4.67 -4.32 37.61
C GLY A 52 4.52 -2.98 36.89
N TYR A 53 4.43 -1.91 37.69
CA TYR A 53 4.30 -0.54 37.18
C TYR A 53 5.66 0.10 36.96
N VAL A 54 5.76 0.91 35.91
CA VAL A 54 6.94 1.74 35.64
C VAL A 54 6.99 2.92 36.62
N ASP A 55 8.18 3.18 37.16
CA ASP A 55 8.48 4.33 38.02
C ASP A 55 8.07 5.66 37.35
N PRO A 56 7.34 6.57 38.04
CA PRO A 56 7.01 7.90 37.55
C PRO A 56 8.19 8.69 36.96
N ASP A 57 9.38 8.61 37.56
CA ASP A 57 10.56 9.34 37.08
C ASP A 57 11.04 8.80 35.74
N LEU A 58 11.04 7.47 35.61
CA LEU A 58 11.37 6.79 34.36
C LEU A 58 10.33 7.10 33.26
N LYS A 59 9.04 7.15 33.61
CA LYS A 59 7.99 7.61 32.68
C LYS A 59 8.25 9.04 32.21
N GLY A 60 8.59 9.94 33.13
CA GLY A 60 8.93 11.33 32.83
C GLY A 60 10.10 11.44 31.85
N TYR A 61 11.15 10.63 32.08
CA TYR A 61 12.29 10.51 31.18
C TYR A 61 11.87 10.07 29.77
N PHE A 62 11.14 8.96 29.63
CA PHE A 62 10.73 8.46 28.31
C PHE A 62 9.79 9.43 27.57
N ARG A 63 8.92 10.16 28.26
CA ARG A 63 8.12 11.22 27.61
C ARG A 63 9.00 12.31 26.98
N THR A 64 10.12 12.65 27.63
CA THR A 64 11.08 13.62 27.09
C THR A 64 11.82 13.02 25.89
N VAL A 65 12.13 11.72 25.92
CA VAL A 65 12.68 10.97 24.78
C VAL A 65 11.73 11.03 23.58
N ASP A 66 10.44 10.78 23.79
CA ASP A 66 9.44 10.76 22.72
C ASP A 66 9.30 12.12 22.04
N VAL A 67 9.17 13.21 22.81
CA VAL A 67 9.08 14.57 22.27
C VAL A 67 10.30 14.87 21.39
N ARG A 68 11.51 14.52 21.86
CA ARG A 68 12.74 14.78 21.11
C ARG A 68 12.81 13.99 19.80
N ILE A 69 12.35 12.74 19.80
CA ILE A 69 12.27 11.92 18.57
C ILE A 69 11.25 12.52 17.60
N GLN A 70 10.08 12.96 18.09
CA GLN A 70 9.05 13.57 17.25
C GLN A 70 9.51 14.88 16.62
N ASP A 71 10.24 15.72 17.36
CA ASP A 71 10.81 16.95 16.85
C ASP A 71 11.75 16.66 15.67
N TRP A 72 12.65 15.69 15.80
CA TRP A 72 13.52 15.25 14.71
C TRP A 72 12.75 14.70 13.51
N GLN A 73 11.68 13.93 13.72
CA GLN A 73 10.85 13.42 12.64
C GLN A 73 10.07 14.52 11.90
N SER A 74 9.78 15.63 12.58
CA SER A 74 9.08 16.78 11.98
C SER A 74 10.02 17.69 11.17
N GLN A 75 11.29 17.80 11.58
CA GLN A 75 12.31 18.63 10.93
C GLN A 75 12.81 18.06 9.61
N ASP A 76 12.75 16.73 9.42
CA ASP A 76 13.09 16.02 8.17
C ASP A 76 12.24 16.42 6.94
N HIS A 77 11.26 17.34 7.12
CA HIS A 77 10.48 17.94 6.04
C HIS A 77 11.05 19.28 5.52
N VAL A 78 12.05 19.85 6.18
CA VAL A 78 12.82 21.00 5.67
C VAL A 78 14.06 20.45 4.98
N GLN A 79 14.11 20.60 3.67
CA GLN A 79 15.21 20.14 2.84
C GLN A 79 16.40 21.07 3.08
N ASP A 80 17.17 20.83 4.14
CA ASP A 80 18.37 21.61 4.44
C ASP A 80 19.53 21.20 3.51
N ASP A 81 20.30 22.21 3.10
CA ASP A 81 21.41 22.13 2.17
C ASP A 81 22.55 21.24 2.70
N ALA A 82 22.53 19.96 2.34
CA ALA A 82 23.64 19.02 2.03
C ALA A 82 24.99 19.03 2.79
N ASN A 83 25.22 19.79 3.86
CA ASN A 83 26.54 19.89 4.52
C ASN A 83 26.54 19.80 6.06
N GLU A 84 25.40 19.64 6.74
CA GLU A 84 25.33 19.47 8.22
C GLU A 84 24.79 18.08 8.68
N GLU A 85 24.57 17.15 7.77
CA GLU A 85 23.90 15.86 8.06
C GLU A 85 24.76 14.86 8.86
N GLY A 86 26.09 14.98 8.80
CA GLY A 86 27.02 14.01 9.38
C GLY A 86 27.00 13.97 10.91
N ASN A 87 27.01 15.14 11.56
CA ASN A 87 27.11 15.26 13.02
C ASN A 87 25.76 14.95 13.71
N THR A 88 24.67 15.34 13.06
CA THR A 88 23.30 15.22 13.61
C THR A 88 22.85 13.76 13.77
N ASN A 89 23.27 12.85 12.88
CA ASN A 89 22.88 11.43 12.98
C ASN A 89 23.65 10.66 14.05
N GLU A 90 24.90 11.04 14.34
CA GLU A 90 25.69 10.45 15.42
C GLU A 90 25.13 10.85 16.79
N ASP A 91 24.78 12.13 16.96
CA ASP A 91 24.11 12.64 18.17
C ASP A 91 22.76 11.92 18.42
N LYS A 92 21.96 11.73 17.36
CA LYS A 92 20.71 10.96 17.42
C LYS A 92 20.95 9.51 17.86
N ARG A 93 22.02 8.85 17.36
CA ARG A 93 22.39 7.49 17.77
C ARG A 93 22.81 7.43 19.24
N MET A 94 23.69 8.33 19.68
CA MET A 94 24.12 8.39 21.08
C MET A 94 22.93 8.61 22.02
N PHE A 95 21.99 9.46 21.64
CA PHE A 95 20.77 9.69 22.39
C PHE A 95 19.89 8.43 22.52
N LEU A 96 19.70 7.69 21.42
CA LEU A 96 18.96 6.42 21.45
C LEU A 96 19.66 5.37 22.31
N VAL A 97 20.99 5.27 22.25
CA VAL A 97 21.77 4.36 23.09
C VAL A 97 21.60 4.68 24.58
N ALA A 98 21.61 5.97 24.96
CA ALA A 98 21.36 6.38 26.34
C ALA A 98 19.93 6.03 26.79
N ALA A 99 18.93 6.26 25.94
CA ALA A 99 17.55 5.87 26.25
C ALA A 99 17.39 4.34 26.37
N LEU A 100 18.13 3.57 25.56
CA LEU A 100 18.15 2.11 25.62
C LEU A 100 18.80 1.59 26.90
N SER A 101 19.88 2.20 27.39
CA SER A 101 20.48 1.78 28.66
C SER A 101 19.49 1.88 29.83
N GLU A 102 18.60 2.87 29.81
CA GLU A 102 17.55 3.03 30.82
C GLU A 102 16.42 1.99 30.70
N THR A 103 16.31 1.28 29.57
CA THR A 103 15.36 0.17 29.41
C THR A 103 15.84 -1.13 30.06
N SER A 104 17.14 -1.25 30.35
CA SER A 104 17.74 -2.52 30.77
C SER A 104 17.13 -3.05 32.07
N GLY A 105 16.61 -4.27 32.02
CA GLY A 105 15.93 -4.93 33.15
C GLY A 105 14.51 -4.45 33.42
N LYS A 106 13.97 -3.53 32.61
CA LYS A 106 12.62 -2.96 32.72
C LYS A 106 11.83 -3.10 31.40
N GLU A 107 12.33 -3.89 30.45
CA GLU A 107 11.79 -4.02 29.10
C GLU A 107 10.33 -4.49 29.10
N LEU A 108 10.02 -5.48 29.95
CA LEU A 108 8.66 -6.02 30.11
C LEU A 108 7.68 -4.98 30.68
N GLN A 109 8.09 -4.29 31.76
CA GLN A 109 7.30 -3.23 32.40
C GLN A 109 6.98 -2.11 31.41
N LEU A 110 8.00 -1.61 30.72
CA LEU A 110 7.87 -0.55 29.71
C LEU A 110 6.99 -0.98 28.53
N SER A 111 7.08 -2.25 28.11
CA SER A 111 6.26 -2.80 27.01
C SER A 111 4.78 -2.90 27.38
N THR A 112 4.46 -3.02 28.67
CA THR A 112 3.08 -3.08 29.16
C THR A 112 2.55 -1.77 29.73
N ASP A 113 3.33 -0.69 29.70
CA ASP A 113 2.88 0.61 30.17
C ASP A 113 2.20 1.42 29.04
N PRO A 114 1.04 2.07 29.28
CA PRO A 114 0.30 2.83 28.26
C PRO A 114 1.11 3.94 27.57
N ASP A 115 2.00 4.61 28.30
CA ASP A 115 2.78 5.71 27.76
C ASP A 115 4.06 5.15 27.12
N CYS A 116 4.78 4.30 27.85
CA CYS A 116 6.09 3.82 27.42
C CYS A 116 6.02 2.86 26.23
N SER A 117 4.94 2.09 26.06
CA SER A 117 4.84 1.13 24.96
C SER A 117 4.90 1.80 23.59
N ILE A 118 4.24 2.95 23.43
CA ILE A 118 4.21 3.72 22.18
C ILE A 118 5.60 4.30 21.88
N ILE A 119 6.29 4.74 22.94
CA ILE A 119 7.63 5.31 22.86
C ILE A 119 8.63 4.22 22.44
N LEU A 120 8.52 3.02 23.02
CA LEU A 120 9.29 1.85 22.60
C LEU A 120 9.02 1.48 21.13
N GLU A 121 7.75 1.46 20.69
CA GLU A 121 7.43 1.24 19.28
C GLU A 121 8.11 2.27 18.36
N ARG A 122 8.15 3.55 18.76
CA ARG A 122 8.80 4.61 17.98
C ARG A 122 10.31 4.43 17.93
N MET A 123 10.91 4.11 19.08
CA MET A 123 12.34 3.86 19.19
C MET A 123 12.76 2.66 18.35
N LEU A 124 11.98 1.56 18.34
CA LEU A 124 12.28 0.33 17.60
C LEU A 124 12.54 0.57 16.11
N HIS A 125 11.84 1.51 15.46
CA HIS A 125 12.07 1.87 14.06
C HIS A 125 13.45 2.53 13.81
N SER A 126 14.12 2.99 14.86
CA SER A 126 15.41 3.66 14.81
C SER A 126 16.54 2.86 15.48
N MET A 127 16.25 1.65 15.95
CA MET A 127 17.25 0.75 16.55
C MET A 127 18.02 -0.01 15.47
N ASP A 128 19.27 -0.36 15.78
CA ASP A 128 20.08 -1.22 14.93
C ASP A 128 19.81 -2.73 15.16
N ASP A 129 20.43 -3.57 14.34
CA ASP A 129 20.26 -5.03 14.38
C ASP A 129 20.73 -5.69 15.68
N VAL A 130 21.69 -5.11 16.39
CA VAL A 130 22.18 -5.66 17.66
C VAL A 130 21.15 -5.36 18.73
N VAL A 131 20.70 -4.11 18.82
CA VAL A 131 19.70 -3.66 19.80
C VAL A 131 18.38 -4.37 19.61
N ILE A 132 17.87 -4.50 18.38
CA ILE A 132 16.61 -5.21 18.10
C ILE A 132 16.68 -6.66 18.60
N ARG A 133 17.82 -7.34 18.39
CA ARG A 133 18.01 -8.71 18.87
C ARG A 133 18.12 -8.79 20.39
N VAL A 134 18.84 -7.88 21.03
CA VAL A 134 18.91 -7.82 22.50
C VAL A 134 17.51 -7.58 23.08
N PHE A 135 16.75 -6.63 22.52
CA PHE A 135 15.39 -6.36 22.98
C PHE A 135 14.48 -7.57 22.80
N ALA A 136 14.51 -8.24 21.64
CA ALA A 136 13.76 -9.47 21.42
C ALA A 136 14.15 -10.59 22.40
N ASP A 137 15.45 -10.76 22.66
CA ASP A 137 15.98 -11.75 23.61
C ASP A 137 15.45 -11.49 25.04
N ARG A 138 15.37 -10.22 25.46
CA ARG A 138 14.89 -9.80 26.78
C ARG A 138 13.39 -10.05 27.02
N LEU A 139 12.60 -10.16 25.96
CA LEU A 139 11.17 -10.46 26.05
C LEU A 139 10.88 -11.97 26.03
N CYS A 140 11.87 -12.82 25.73
CA CYS A 140 11.70 -14.28 25.69
C CYS A 140 11.19 -14.83 27.03
N GLY A 141 10.24 -15.76 26.96
CA GLY A 141 9.56 -16.35 28.11
C GLY A 141 8.32 -15.56 28.57
N SER A 142 7.99 -14.44 27.93
CA SER A 142 6.83 -13.60 28.24
C SER A 142 6.01 -13.18 27.02
N TYR A 143 6.33 -13.67 25.82
CA TYR A 143 5.63 -13.36 24.57
C TYR A 143 4.17 -13.80 24.59
N ALA A 144 3.82 -14.94 25.20
CA ALA A 144 2.42 -15.35 25.31
C ALA A 144 1.57 -14.32 26.08
N GLN A 145 2.09 -13.81 27.19
CA GLN A 145 1.43 -12.79 28.01
C GLN A 145 1.44 -11.41 27.34
N LEU A 146 2.57 -11.01 26.73
CA LEU A 146 2.67 -9.76 25.97
C LEU A 146 1.71 -9.77 24.78
N ALA A 147 1.54 -10.90 24.09
CA ALA A 147 0.69 -11.02 22.91
C ALA A 147 -0.78 -10.75 23.22
N GLN A 148 -1.25 -11.12 24.42
CA GLN A 148 -2.62 -10.89 24.89
C GLN A 148 -2.78 -9.53 25.59
N HIS A 149 -1.68 -8.80 25.83
CA HIS A 149 -1.72 -7.53 26.52
C HIS A 149 -2.09 -6.37 25.58
N ARG A 150 -2.98 -5.48 26.02
CA ARG A 150 -3.51 -4.34 25.23
C ARG A 150 -2.44 -3.36 24.71
N PHE A 151 -1.31 -3.27 25.39
CA PHE A 151 -0.16 -2.43 24.98
C PHE A 151 1.02 -3.28 24.48
N GLY A 152 1.29 -4.41 25.15
CA GLY A 152 2.43 -5.28 24.83
C GLY A 152 2.30 -5.91 23.45
N SER A 153 1.08 -6.23 23.03
CA SER A 153 0.82 -6.77 21.70
C SER A 153 1.25 -5.85 20.57
N HIS A 154 1.15 -4.52 20.76
CA HIS A 154 1.60 -3.55 19.77
C HIS A 154 3.13 -3.45 19.71
N VAL A 155 3.80 -3.59 20.84
CA VAL A 155 5.27 -3.71 20.91
C VAL A 155 5.74 -4.97 20.17
N CYS A 156 5.09 -6.12 20.39
CA CYS A 156 5.41 -7.35 19.65
C CYS A 156 5.18 -7.21 18.14
N GLN A 157 4.07 -6.60 17.71
CA GLN A 157 3.79 -6.33 16.29
C GLN A 157 4.88 -5.47 15.66
N THR A 158 5.27 -4.37 16.32
CA THR A 158 6.32 -3.48 15.83
C THR A 158 7.69 -4.17 15.83
N LEU A 159 7.99 -4.99 16.83
CA LEU A 159 9.21 -5.80 16.86
C LEU A 159 9.30 -6.72 15.62
N PHE A 160 8.23 -7.46 15.30
CA PHE A 160 8.22 -8.33 14.12
C PHE A 160 8.29 -7.55 12.80
N GLU A 161 7.67 -6.37 12.74
CA GLU A 161 7.75 -5.45 11.60
C GLU A 161 9.21 -5.04 11.32
N VAL A 162 9.94 -4.57 12.34
CA VAL A 162 11.34 -4.13 12.17
C VAL A 162 12.31 -5.31 11.99
N ALA A 163 12.03 -6.44 12.63
CA ALA A 163 12.82 -7.67 12.53
C ALA A 163 12.88 -8.22 11.10
N SER A 164 11.89 -7.94 10.25
CA SER A 164 11.89 -8.35 8.84
C SER A 164 13.15 -7.90 8.10
N SER A 165 13.62 -6.67 8.37
CA SER A 165 14.82 -6.13 7.76
C SER A 165 16.09 -6.81 8.27
N THR A 166 16.16 -7.08 9.58
CA THR A 166 17.27 -7.77 10.24
C THR A 166 17.38 -9.21 9.76
N VAL A 167 16.29 -9.98 9.76
CA VAL A 167 16.22 -11.35 9.23
C VAL A 167 16.66 -11.40 7.77
N SER A 168 16.22 -10.43 6.97
CA SER A 168 16.60 -10.33 5.54
C SER A 168 18.11 -10.08 5.37
N ARG A 169 18.75 -9.29 6.24
CA ARG A 169 20.21 -9.12 6.26
C ARG A 169 20.93 -10.38 6.71
N GLU A 170 20.47 -11.02 7.79
CA GLU A 170 21.02 -12.28 8.30
C GLU A 170 20.96 -13.40 7.27
N ALA A 171 19.82 -13.55 6.56
CA ALA A 171 19.63 -14.55 5.51
C ALA A 171 20.59 -14.35 4.31
N ARG A 172 21.14 -13.14 4.14
CA ARG A 172 22.19 -12.84 3.15
C ARG A 172 23.61 -12.94 3.72
N GLY A 173 23.77 -13.48 4.92
CA GLY A 173 25.05 -13.62 5.61
C GLY A 173 25.56 -12.34 6.27
N ARG A 174 24.76 -11.27 6.36
CA ARG A 174 25.13 -10.01 7.01
C ARG A 174 24.59 -9.99 8.44
N ILE A 175 25.37 -10.53 9.37
CA ILE A 175 25.01 -10.57 10.80
C ILE A 175 25.81 -9.49 11.53
N ALA A 176 25.11 -8.54 12.14
CA ALA A 176 25.74 -7.54 12.99
C ALA A 176 26.35 -8.19 14.24
N LYS A 177 27.54 -7.77 14.65
CA LYS A 177 28.19 -8.27 15.87
C LYS A 177 28.21 -7.18 16.93
N PRO A 178 28.01 -7.52 18.22
CA PRO A 178 28.22 -6.57 19.31
C PRO A 178 29.69 -6.14 19.37
N ALA A 179 29.94 -4.89 19.79
CA ALA A 179 31.28 -4.33 19.90
C ALA A 179 32.10 -4.95 21.06
N ASP A 180 31.43 -5.31 22.16
CA ASP A 180 32.03 -5.87 23.36
C ASP A 180 31.64 -7.36 23.50
N SER A 181 32.47 -8.27 23.00
CA SER A 181 32.19 -9.73 22.99
C SER A 181 32.55 -10.46 24.28
N ASP A 182 33.17 -9.78 25.25
CA ASP A 182 33.99 -10.48 26.25
C ASP A 182 33.32 -10.74 27.61
N SER A 183 32.08 -10.29 27.85
CA SER A 183 31.48 -10.39 29.19
C SER A 183 29.98 -10.77 29.32
N ALA A 184 29.22 -10.99 28.25
CA ALA A 184 27.74 -11.09 28.35
C ALA A 184 27.05 -12.20 27.53
N GLY A 185 27.74 -13.32 27.24
CA GLY A 185 27.13 -14.49 26.59
C GLY A 185 26.96 -14.35 25.06
N VAL A 186 26.33 -15.36 24.45
CA VAL A 186 26.13 -15.43 22.98
C VAL A 186 24.78 -14.83 22.61
N LEU A 187 24.79 -13.69 21.93
CA LEU A 187 23.57 -13.08 21.39
C LEU A 187 23.07 -13.87 20.19
N ARG A 188 21.89 -14.49 20.35
CA ARG A 188 21.19 -15.22 19.30
C ARG A 188 20.94 -14.35 18.07
N THR A 189 20.92 -14.96 16.89
CA THR A 189 20.45 -14.30 15.66
C THR A 189 18.96 -13.98 15.76
N MET A 190 18.49 -13.00 15.00
CA MET A 190 17.06 -12.69 14.92
C MET A 190 16.27 -13.89 14.38
N THR A 191 16.89 -14.67 13.49
CA THR A 191 16.35 -15.95 13.01
C THR A 191 16.10 -16.94 14.16
N GLU A 192 17.10 -17.20 15.02
CA GLU A 192 16.97 -18.11 16.17
C GLU A 192 15.99 -17.58 17.23
N LEU A 193 15.97 -16.26 17.44
CA LEU A 193 14.99 -15.61 18.32
C LEU A 193 13.57 -15.79 17.80
N THR A 194 13.34 -15.59 16.50
CA THR A 194 12.03 -15.80 15.87
C THR A 194 11.56 -17.25 16.02
N VAL A 195 12.47 -18.22 15.91
CA VAL A 195 12.18 -19.64 16.20
C VAL A 195 11.76 -19.81 17.66
N ALA A 196 12.56 -19.31 18.61
CA ALA A 196 12.26 -19.44 20.04
C ALA A 196 10.90 -18.82 20.41
N ILE A 197 10.60 -17.62 19.89
CA ILE A 197 9.32 -16.93 20.09
C ILE A 197 8.15 -17.77 19.54
N SER A 198 8.35 -18.39 18.38
CA SER A 198 7.32 -19.23 17.77
C SER A 198 7.03 -20.47 18.60
N GLU A 199 8.07 -21.15 19.10
CA GLU A 199 7.93 -22.31 20.00
C GLU A 199 7.25 -21.94 21.33
N GLU A 200 7.45 -20.70 21.81
CA GLU A 200 6.76 -20.18 23.00
C GLU A 200 5.26 -19.93 22.76
N LEU A 201 4.87 -19.45 21.57
CA LEU A 201 3.48 -19.10 21.25
C LEU A 201 2.63 -20.29 20.80
N LEU A 202 3.25 -21.34 20.23
CA LEU A 202 2.55 -22.51 19.69
C LEU A 202 1.60 -23.20 20.70
N PRO A 203 1.98 -23.43 21.97
CA PRO A 203 1.09 -24.07 22.95
C PRO A 203 -0.20 -23.28 23.24
N SER A 204 -0.18 -21.96 23.08
CA SER A 204 -1.33 -21.07 23.33
C SER A 204 -2.03 -20.61 22.05
N LEU A 205 -1.70 -21.21 20.90
CA LEU A 205 -2.17 -20.75 19.59
C LEU A 205 -3.70 -20.66 19.49
N SER A 206 -4.43 -21.69 19.95
CA SER A 206 -5.90 -21.73 19.89
C SER A 206 -6.54 -20.59 20.68
N GLN A 207 -5.98 -20.24 21.84
CA GLN A 207 -6.42 -19.08 22.64
C GLN A 207 -6.05 -17.76 21.96
N LEU A 208 -4.83 -17.64 21.45
CA LEU A 208 -4.32 -16.42 20.82
C LEU A 208 -5.12 -16.03 19.57
N ILE A 209 -5.57 -17.00 18.78
CA ILE A 209 -6.38 -16.77 17.57
C ILE A 209 -7.72 -16.12 17.90
N LEU A 210 -8.28 -16.40 19.08
CA LEU A 210 -9.55 -15.83 19.53
C LEU A 210 -9.37 -14.53 20.32
N ASP A 211 -8.16 -14.23 20.78
CA ASP A 211 -7.85 -13.03 21.55
C ASP A 211 -7.74 -11.78 20.64
N PRO A 212 -8.45 -10.68 20.94
CA PRO A 212 -8.43 -9.46 20.12
C PRO A 212 -7.05 -8.81 19.92
N PHE A 213 -6.07 -9.10 20.80
CA PHE A 213 -4.71 -8.61 20.70
C PHE A 213 -3.78 -9.69 20.13
N GLY A 214 -3.88 -10.91 20.67
CA GLY A 214 -3.08 -12.08 20.31
C GLY A 214 -3.17 -12.43 18.83
N ALA A 215 -4.36 -12.34 18.24
CA ALA A 215 -4.56 -12.66 16.83
C ALA A 215 -3.71 -11.76 15.90
N HIS A 216 -3.55 -10.48 16.24
CA HIS A 216 -2.71 -9.56 15.47
C HIS A 216 -1.21 -9.84 15.64
N VAL A 217 -0.79 -10.33 16.81
CA VAL A 217 0.60 -10.74 17.08
C VAL A 217 0.93 -12.00 16.31
N VAL A 218 0.06 -13.02 16.35
CA VAL A 218 0.18 -14.24 15.54
C VAL A 218 0.26 -13.87 14.06
N LEU A 219 -0.64 -13.02 13.56
CA LEU A 219 -0.62 -12.62 12.16
C LEU A 219 0.65 -11.87 11.76
N SER A 220 1.17 -11.00 12.62
CA SER A 220 2.44 -10.29 12.37
C SER A 220 3.63 -11.25 12.35
N LEU A 221 3.63 -12.26 13.23
CA LEU A 221 4.64 -13.32 13.21
C LEU A 221 4.54 -14.16 11.94
N LEU A 222 3.33 -14.60 11.53
CA LEU A 222 3.15 -15.35 10.28
C LEU A 222 3.62 -14.56 9.06
N VAL A 223 3.43 -13.23 9.04
CA VAL A 223 3.94 -12.36 7.97
C VAL A 223 5.46 -12.24 7.99
N LEU A 224 6.09 -12.26 9.18
CA LEU A 224 7.55 -12.33 9.29
C LEU A 224 8.08 -13.68 8.74
N LEU A 225 7.39 -14.78 9.05
CA LEU A 225 7.74 -16.13 8.57
C LEU A 225 7.52 -16.29 7.06
N SER A 226 6.40 -15.81 6.55
CA SER A 226 6.06 -15.79 5.12
C SER A 226 5.56 -14.41 4.68
N PRO A 227 6.45 -13.54 4.19
CA PRO A 227 6.08 -12.19 3.72
C PRO A 227 5.08 -12.20 2.55
N GLN A 228 4.93 -13.33 1.86
CA GLN A 228 4.04 -13.48 0.71
C GLN A 228 2.56 -13.42 1.10
N ILE A 229 2.19 -13.72 2.35
CA ILE A 229 0.81 -13.63 2.86
C ILE A 229 0.20 -12.24 2.64
N THR A 230 1.03 -11.20 2.70
CA THR A 230 0.58 -9.81 2.48
C THR A 230 0.66 -9.35 1.03
N ARG A 231 1.27 -10.13 0.13
CA ARG A 231 1.44 -9.73 -1.27
C ARG A 231 0.28 -10.25 -2.10
N HIS A 232 -0.54 -9.34 -2.62
CA HIS A 232 -1.53 -9.68 -3.63
C HIS A 232 -0.85 -9.67 -5.02
N PRO A 233 -1.13 -10.63 -5.93
CA PRO A 233 -0.54 -10.68 -7.27
C PRO A 233 -0.68 -9.36 -8.04
N ASP A 234 -1.82 -8.69 -7.86
CA ASP A 234 -2.19 -7.46 -8.55
C ASP A 234 -1.69 -6.16 -7.88
N SER A 235 -1.00 -6.22 -6.73
CA SER A 235 -0.56 -5.01 -6.02
C SER A 235 0.94 -5.04 -5.67
N SER A 236 1.64 -4.00 -6.10
CA SER A 236 3.05 -3.75 -5.72
C SER A 236 3.24 -3.45 -4.24
N HIS A 237 2.16 -3.12 -3.52
CA HIS A 237 2.18 -2.80 -2.09
C HIS A 237 1.61 -3.95 -1.26
N PRO A 238 2.25 -4.28 -0.12
CA PRO A 238 1.73 -5.28 0.79
C PRO A 238 0.42 -4.81 1.42
N ASN A 239 -0.52 -5.74 1.59
CA ASN A 239 -1.80 -5.48 2.25
C ASN A 239 -1.60 -5.35 3.77
N THR A 240 -1.34 -4.14 4.23
CA THR A 240 -1.15 -3.81 5.66
C THR A 240 -2.43 -3.92 6.49
N SER A 241 -3.60 -4.11 5.87
CA SER A 241 -4.86 -4.30 6.60
C SER A 241 -4.95 -5.64 7.34
N LEU A 242 -4.08 -6.60 7.00
CA LEU A 242 -3.99 -7.89 7.68
C LEU A 242 -3.32 -7.73 9.05
N THR A 243 -2.16 -7.08 9.13
CA THR A 243 -1.33 -7.11 10.35
C THR A 243 -1.81 -6.18 11.47
N ARG A 244 -2.55 -5.11 11.15
CA ARG A 244 -3.06 -4.15 12.16
C ARG A 244 -4.55 -3.87 12.01
N SER A 245 -5.25 -3.76 13.14
CA SER A 245 -6.66 -3.35 13.15
C SER A 245 -6.83 -1.91 12.64
N LYS A 246 -7.97 -1.62 12.00
CA LYS A 246 -8.31 -0.26 11.52
C LYS A 246 -8.27 0.77 12.65
N LYS A 247 -8.68 0.39 13.87
CA LYS A 247 -8.66 1.25 15.05
C LYS A 247 -7.22 1.57 15.49
N SER A 248 -6.35 0.56 15.53
CA SER A 248 -4.93 0.75 15.87
C SER A 248 -4.23 1.60 14.80
N ALA A 249 -4.46 1.33 13.51
CA ALA A 249 -3.90 2.14 12.43
C ALA A 249 -4.34 3.61 12.51
N ALA A 250 -5.62 3.88 12.80
CA ALA A 250 -6.13 5.24 12.97
C ALA A 250 -5.65 5.93 14.26
N TYR A 251 -5.35 5.16 15.30
CA TYR A 251 -4.72 5.68 16.52
C TYR A 251 -3.26 6.05 16.26
N LYS A 252 -2.49 5.16 15.63
CA LYS A 252 -1.06 5.38 15.30
C LYS A 252 -0.88 6.57 14.35
N SER A 253 -1.78 6.77 13.37
CA SER A 253 -1.71 7.93 12.48
C SER A 253 -1.93 9.27 13.20
N ARG A 254 -2.57 9.28 14.38
CA ARG A 254 -2.70 10.47 15.23
C ARG A 254 -1.48 10.70 16.12
N GLN A 255 -0.66 9.68 16.36
CA GLN A 255 0.56 9.74 17.18
C GLN A 255 1.80 10.23 16.41
N GLY A 256 1.62 10.72 15.18
CA GLY A 256 2.71 11.24 14.35
C GLY A 256 3.44 10.19 13.51
N SER A 257 4.58 10.57 12.94
CA SER A 257 5.38 9.72 12.05
C SER A 257 6.03 8.59 12.83
N MET A 258 5.92 7.35 12.35
CA MET A 258 6.56 6.18 12.95
C MET A 258 7.62 5.65 11.97
N LYS A 259 8.59 6.52 11.69
CA LYS A 259 9.69 6.26 10.76
C LYS A 259 11.02 6.37 11.50
N SER A 260 12.03 5.68 10.99
CA SER A 260 13.39 5.79 11.49
C SER A 260 13.88 7.24 11.42
N ILE A 261 14.47 7.76 12.51
CA ILE A 261 15.15 9.07 12.51
C ILE A 261 16.56 9.02 11.93
N LEU A 262 17.08 7.81 11.69
CA LEU A 262 18.44 7.54 11.23
C LEU A 262 18.52 7.21 9.74
N SER A 263 17.37 7.01 9.08
CA SER A 263 17.31 6.56 7.69
C SER A 263 16.54 7.54 6.81
N SER A 264 17.24 8.19 5.88
CA SER A 264 16.68 9.05 4.84
C SER A 264 15.98 8.20 3.76
N GLY A 265 14.81 7.65 4.06
CA GLY A 265 13.77 7.25 3.09
C GLY A 265 14.07 6.25 1.96
N ALA A 266 15.25 5.61 1.87
CA ALA A 266 15.70 5.00 0.60
C ALA A 266 15.92 3.46 0.56
N GLU A 267 15.57 2.67 1.57
CA GLU A 267 15.77 1.19 1.52
C GLU A 267 14.48 0.35 1.58
N GLN A 268 13.32 0.90 1.16
CA GLN A 268 12.12 0.09 0.98
C GLN A 268 11.94 -0.28 -0.49
N THR A 269 12.46 -1.44 -0.90
CA THR A 269 12.01 -2.24 -2.08
C THR A 269 12.92 -3.43 -2.41
N SER A 270 13.76 -3.94 -1.50
CA SER A 270 14.31 -5.29 -1.71
C SER A 270 13.26 -6.33 -1.33
N THR A 271 13.05 -7.33 -2.17
CA THR A 271 12.20 -8.48 -1.83
C THR A 271 12.71 -9.06 -0.50
N ALA A 272 11.86 -9.06 0.53
CA ALA A 272 12.19 -9.67 1.81
C ALA A 272 12.63 -11.13 1.58
N VAL A 273 13.90 -11.43 1.86
CA VAL A 273 14.46 -12.78 1.80
C VAL A 273 14.35 -13.34 3.21
N VAL A 274 13.78 -14.53 3.35
CA VAL A 274 13.64 -15.21 4.64
C VAL A 274 14.42 -16.53 4.66
N PRO A 275 14.94 -16.96 5.82
CA PRO A 275 15.58 -18.26 6.00
C PRO A 275 14.67 -19.42 5.59
N SER A 276 15.26 -20.54 5.14
CA SER A 276 14.48 -21.74 4.76
C SER A 276 13.71 -22.34 5.94
N THR A 277 14.27 -22.26 7.15
CA THR A 277 13.68 -22.74 8.41
C THR A 277 12.34 -22.08 8.72
N PHE A 278 12.07 -20.86 8.22
CA PHE A 278 10.81 -20.18 8.45
C PHE A 278 9.63 -20.85 7.74
N LYS A 279 9.89 -21.56 6.64
CA LYS A 279 8.84 -22.36 5.96
C LYS A 279 8.38 -23.51 6.84
N ASP A 280 9.33 -24.23 7.45
CA ASP A 280 9.04 -25.35 8.34
C ASP A 280 8.30 -24.85 9.59
N LEU A 281 8.70 -23.70 10.11
CA LEU A 281 8.05 -23.07 11.26
C LEU A 281 6.62 -22.60 10.95
N ALA A 282 6.39 -21.99 9.78
CA ALA A 282 5.05 -21.64 9.33
C ALA A 282 4.16 -22.89 9.14
N ALA A 283 4.74 -24.01 8.70
CA ALA A 283 4.04 -25.29 8.63
C ALA A 283 3.63 -25.79 10.01
N LYS A 284 4.50 -25.68 11.03
CA LYS A 284 4.15 -26.04 12.41
C LYS A 284 2.92 -25.28 12.94
N PHE A 285 2.75 -24.01 12.60
CA PHE A 285 1.55 -23.25 13.00
C PHE A 285 0.27 -23.79 12.37
N VAL A 286 0.32 -24.17 11.09
CA VAL A 286 -0.82 -24.77 10.38
C VAL A 286 -1.14 -26.16 10.97
N ASP A 287 -0.11 -26.98 11.16
CA ASP A 287 -0.26 -28.33 11.69
C ASP A 287 -0.76 -28.29 13.14
N ALA A 288 -0.22 -27.41 14.00
CA ALA A 288 -0.69 -27.20 15.37
C ALA A 288 -2.17 -26.81 15.42
N LEU A 289 -2.62 -25.89 14.56
CA LEU A 289 -4.04 -25.51 14.48
C LEU A 289 -4.92 -26.70 14.08
N ARG A 290 -4.48 -27.52 13.12
CA ARG A 290 -5.23 -28.70 12.66
C ARG A 290 -5.30 -29.79 13.72
N GLU A 291 -4.27 -29.93 14.54
CA GLU A 291 -4.19 -30.93 15.60
C GLU A 291 -4.94 -30.51 16.88
N SER A 292 -4.92 -29.21 17.21
CA SER A 292 -5.51 -28.69 18.44
C SER A 292 -7.00 -28.37 18.36
N THR A 293 -7.59 -28.35 17.16
CA THR A 293 -8.90 -27.73 16.92
C THR A 293 -9.73 -28.61 15.99
N ASP A 294 -10.99 -28.85 16.37
CA ASP A 294 -11.88 -29.67 15.56
C ASP A 294 -12.50 -28.89 14.37
N ALA A 295 -13.10 -29.60 13.42
CA ALA A 295 -13.66 -28.98 12.22
C ALA A 295 -14.80 -27.98 12.50
N ASN A 296 -15.57 -28.16 13.57
CA ASN A 296 -16.63 -27.21 13.97
C ASN A 296 -16.03 -25.93 14.55
N GLU A 297 -14.96 -26.03 15.33
CA GLU A 297 -14.23 -24.86 15.84
C GLU A 297 -13.58 -24.06 14.70
N ILE A 298 -12.94 -24.73 13.72
CA ILE A 298 -12.43 -24.09 12.51
C ILE A 298 -13.55 -23.35 11.76
N ARG A 299 -14.74 -23.95 11.66
CA ARG A 299 -15.92 -23.31 11.05
C ARG A 299 -16.42 -22.11 11.86
N ALA A 300 -16.32 -22.14 13.19
CA ALA A 300 -16.67 -21.01 14.03
C ALA A 300 -15.69 -19.83 13.83
N PHE A 301 -14.42 -20.09 13.57
CA PHE A 301 -13.43 -19.05 13.25
C PHE A 301 -13.77 -18.30 11.96
N ALA A 302 -14.46 -18.93 11.01
CA ALA A 302 -14.84 -18.30 9.75
C ALA A 302 -15.69 -17.04 9.93
N ALA A 303 -16.65 -17.04 10.87
CA ALA A 303 -17.51 -15.89 11.12
C ALA A 303 -16.99 -14.98 12.26
N ASN A 304 -15.92 -15.38 12.95
CA ASN A 304 -15.35 -14.60 14.05
C ASN A 304 -14.42 -13.50 13.52
N LYS A 305 -14.70 -12.24 13.85
CA LYS A 305 -13.95 -11.06 13.35
C LYS A 305 -12.48 -11.03 13.76
N VAL A 306 -12.12 -11.70 14.85
CA VAL A 306 -10.76 -11.77 15.38
C VAL A 306 -9.99 -12.94 14.76
N ALA A 307 -10.59 -14.13 14.74
CA ALA A 307 -9.94 -15.33 14.23
C ALA A 307 -9.86 -15.40 12.70
N ASN A 308 -10.84 -14.82 11.99
CA ASN A 308 -10.98 -14.93 10.54
C ASN A 308 -9.73 -14.46 9.75
N PRO A 309 -9.09 -13.31 10.05
CA PRO A 309 -7.84 -12.91 9.39
C PRO A 309 -6.69 -13.89 9.61
N VAL A 310 -6.59 -14.49 10.80
CA VAL A 310 -5.55 -15.50 11.08
C VAL A 310 -5.82 -16.77 10.28
N LEU A 311 -7.09 -17.22 10.23
CA LEU A 311 -7.47 -18.38 9.44
C LEU A 311 -7.23 -18.16 7.93
N GLN A 312 -7.48 -16.95 7.40
CA GLN A 312 -7.11 -16.60 6.02
C GLN A 312 -5.61 -16.77 5.76
N ALA A 313 -4.77 -16.28 6.68
CA ALA A 313 -3.32 -16.42 6.58
C ALA A 313 -2.86 -17.88 6.67
N MET A 314 -3.46 -18.68 7.55
CA MET A 314 -3.16 -20.12 7.68
C MET A 314 -3.56 -20.90 6.42
N ILE A 315 -4.69 -20.57 5.78
CA ILE A 315 -5.10 -21.18 4.50
C ILE A 315 -4.12 -20.84 3.38
N ASP A 316 -3.65 -19.59 3.30
CA ASP A 316 -2.62 -19.21 2.33
C ASP A 316 -1.31 -19.98 2.59
N LEU A 317 -0.89 -20.09 3.85
CA LEU A 317 0.28 -20.90 4.24
C LEU A 317 0.12 -22.38 3.88
N GLU A 318 -1.05 -22.99 4.13
CA GLU A 318 -1.35 -24.37 3.76
C GLU A 318 -1.29 -24.57 2.23
N ALA A 319 -1.76 -23.57 1.46
CA ALA A 319 -1.70 -23.57 0.01
C ALA A 319 -0.27 -23.43 -0.53
N GLN A 320 0.56 -22.58 0.09
CA GLN A 320 1.98 -22.45 -0.24
C GLN A 320 2.77 -23.74 0.02
N GLN A 321 2.30 -24.58 0.94
CA GLN A 321 2.86 -25.91 1.23
C GLN A 321 2.33 -27.00 0.29
N GLY A 322 1.36 -26.70 -0.58
CA GLY A 322 0.71 -27.69 -1.44
C GLY A 322 -0.19 -28.69 -0.69
N LYS A 323 -0.60 -28.37 0.54
CA LYS A 323 -1.42 -29.24 1.39
C LYS A 323 -2.93 -28.99 1.25
N SER A 324 -3.36 -27.99 0.48
CA SER A 324 -4.78 -27.64 0.33
C SER A 324 -5.67 -28.73 -0.28
N ASP A 325 -5.11 -29.69 -1.03
CA ASP A 325 -5.87 -30.82 -1.62
C ASP A 325 -5.92 -32.06 -0.71
N THR A 326 -5.39 -31.95 0.51
CA THR A 326 -5.44 -33.05 1.48
C THR A 326 -6.80 -33.10 2.19
N PRO A 327 -7.41 -34.30 2.36
CA PRO A 327 -8.57 -34.48 3.22
C PRO A 327 -8.28 -33.97 4.65
N GLY A 328 -9.20 -33.20 5.22
CA GLY A 328 -8.99 -32.55 6.51
C GLY A 328 -8.02 -31.37 6.49
N SER A 329 -7.72 -30.81 5.32
CA SER A 329 -7.10 -29.48 5.20
C SER A 329 -7.99 -28.40 5.83
N LEU A 330 -7.45 -27.22 6.09
CA LEU A 330 -8.23 -26.08 6.60
C LEU A 330 -9.36 -25.69 5.65
N ILE A 331 -9.08 -25.70 4.33
CA ILE A 331 -10.11 -25.46 3.31
C ILE A 331 -11.20 -26.53 3.38
N ASP A 332 -10.83 -27.81 3.50
CA ASP A 332 -11.79 -28.91 3.60
C ASP A 332 -12.68 -28.81 4.84
N SER A 333 -12.08 -28.49 5.99
CA SER A 333 -12.79 -28.29 7.26
C SER A 333 -13.84 -27.19 7.15
N VAL A 334 -13.48 -26.04 6.55
CA VAL A 334 -14.41 -24.93 6.31
C VAL A 334 -15.47 -25.31 5.26
N LEU A 335 -15.10 -26.02 4.20
CA LEU A 335 -16.03 -26.46 3.15
C LEU A 335 -16.78 -27.76 3.48
N MET A 336 -16.97 -28.07 4.76
CA MET A 336 -17.79 -29.21 5.22
C MET A 336 -17.37 -30.56 4.61
N GLY A 337 -16.06 -30.79 4.42
CA GLY A 337 -15.56 -32.06 3.87
C GLY A 337 -15.70 -32.19 2.35
N THR A 338 -15.81 -31.08 1.61
CA THR A 338 -15.93 -31.09 0.13
C THR A 338 -14.75 -31.81 -0.53
N ILE A 339 -13.53 -31.56 -0.08
CA ILE A 339 -12.30 -32.20 -0.61
C ILE A 339 -12.27 -33.66 -0.20
N SER A 340 -12.62 -33.97 1.05
CA SER A 340 -12.77 -35.36 1.53
C SER A 340 -13.79 -36.15 0.69
N SER A 341 -14.94 -35.55 0.38
CA SER A 341 -15.99 -36.19 -0.44
C SER A 341 -15.51 -36.44 -1.86
N LEU A 342 -14.88 -35.44 -2.49
CA LEU A 342 -14.33 -35.59 -3.84
C LEU A 342 -13.22 -36.64 -3.90
N ALA A 343 -12.38 -36.75 -2.87
CA ALA A 343 -11.35 -37.78 -2.76
C ALA A 343 -11.94 -39.20 -2.64
N GLN A 344 -13.10 -39.34 -2.01
CA GLN A 344 -13.85 -40.60 -1.89
C GLN A 344 -14.71 -40.91 -3.12
N GLY A 345 -14.77 -40.03 -4.12
CA GLY A 345 -15.61 -40.18 -5.30
C GLY A 345 -17.09 -39.88 -5.06
N THR A 346 -17.44 -39.25 -3.94
CA THR A 346 -18.79 -38.80 -3.61
C THR A 346 -19.02 -37.38 -4.09
N GLU A 347 -20.19 -37.11 -4.68
CA GLU A 347 -20.57 -35.76 -5.06
C GLU A 347 -20.85 -34.90 -3.81
N PRO A 348 -20.18 -33.74 -3.67
CA PRO A 348 -20.43 -32.85 -2.54
C PRO A 348 -21.83 -32.25 -2.63
N GLN A 349 -22.51 -32.16 -1.48
CA GLN A 349 -23.85 -31.58 -1.38
C GLN A 349 -23.80 -30.10 -1.00
N GLN A 350 -24.87 -29.37 -1.35
CA GLN A 350 -25.02 -27.98 -0.94
C GLN A 350 -25.19 -27.89 0.59
N SER A 351 -24.47 -26.96 1.21
CA SER A 351 -24.52 -26.70 2.65
C SER A 351 -25.03 -25.29 2.93
N ASP A 352 -26.04 -25.18 3.80
CA ASP A 352 -26.58 -23.89 4.28
C ASP A 352 -25.54 -23.04 5.01
N TYR A 353 -24.59 -23.69 5.69
CA TYR A 353 -23.47 -23.02 6.35
C TYR A 353 -22.58 -22.33 5.30
N VAL A 354 -22.14 -23.06 4.28
CA VAL A 354 -21.28 -22.52 3.22
C VAL A 354 -22.01 -21.42 2.43
N GLU A 355 -23.32 -21.58 2.21
CA GLU A 355 -24.13 -20.53 1.58
C GLU A 355 -24.23 -19.26 2.44
N THR A 356 -24.29 -19.40 3.76
CA THR A 356 -24.24 -18.27 4.70
C THR A 356 -22.91 -17.52 4.61
N LEU A 357 -21.78 -18.22 4.50
CA LEU A 357 -20.45 -17.60 4.42
C LEU A 357 -20.33 -16.62 3.24
N LEU A 358 -21.00 -16.88 2.11
CA LEU A 358 -21.01 -15.99 0.95
C LEU A 358 -21.63 -14.62 1.23
N ARG A 359 -22.56 -14.55 2.17
CA ARG A 359 -23.39 -13.37 2.43
C ARG A 359 -23.03 -12.65 3.73
N ASP A 360 -22.31 -13.31 4.62
CA ASP A 360 -21.87 -12.74 5.89
C ASP A 360 -20.70 -11.74 5.68
N PRO A 361 -20.79 -10.50 6.23
CA PRO A 361 -19.75 -9.49 6.07
C PRO A 361 -18.36 -9.86 6.58
N THR A 362 -18.24 -10.85 7.48
CA THR A 362 -16.94 -11.29 8.03
C THR A 362 -16.45 -12.52 7.28
N ALA A 363 -17.29 -13.55 7.19
CA ALA A 363 -16.96 -14.82 6.56
C ALA A 363 -16.77 -14.71 5.04
N SER A 364 -17.38 -13.74 4.37
CA SER A 364 -17.15 -13.52 2.93
C SER A 364 -15.69 -13.24 2.59
N HIS A 365 -14.94 -12.57 3.47
CA HIS A 365 -13.50 -12.36 3.29
C HIS A 365 -12.71 -13.68 3.39
N LEU A 366 -13.10 -14.58 4.29
CA LEU A 366 -12.53 -15.94 4.29
C LEU A 366 -12.90 -16.67 3.01
N PHE A 367 -14.14 -16.54 2.53
CA PHE A 367 -14.58 -17.17 1.30
C PHE A 367 -13.77 -16.68 0.08
N GLU A 368 -13.41 -15.40 0.02
CA GLU A 368 -12.47 -14.90 -0.99
C GLU A 368 -11.13 -15.66 -0.95
N ALA A 369 -10.61 -15.99 0.23
CA ALA A 369 -9.41 -16.81 0.39
C ALA A 369 -9.65 -18.28 -0.01
N LEU A 370 -10.77 -18.89 0.39
CA LEU A 370 -11.15 -20.25 -0.02
C LEU A 370 -11.18 -20.37 -1.54
N VAL A 371 -11.84 -19.42 -2.23
CA VAL A 371 -11.91 -19.39 -3.68
C VAL A 371 -10.52 -19.23 -4.30
N ARG A 372 -9.64 -18.40 -3.74
CA ARG A 372 -8.28 -18.20 -4.24
C ARG A 372 -7.43 -19.47 -4.14
N HIS A 373 -7.53 -20.19 -3.03
CA HIS A 373 -6.62 -21.28 -2.69
C HIS A 373 -7.18 -22.70 -2.88
N ALA A 374 -8.49 -22.85 -3.14
CA ALA A 374 -9.11 -24.16 -3.31
C ALA A 374 -8.48 -24.93 -4.50
N PRO A 375 -8.23 -26.25 -4.37
CA PRO A 375 -7.83 -27.10 -5.49
C PRO A 375 -8.81 -26.99 -6.67
N ALA A 376 -8.35 -27.24 -7.90
CA ALA A 376 -9.16 -27.04 -9.10
C ALA A 376 -10.50 -27.80 -9.07
N LYS A 377 -10.47 -29.07 -8.66
CA LYS A 377 -11.69 -29.91 -8.53
C LYS A 377 -12.64 -29.37 -7.46
N ALA A 378 -12.12 -28.98 -6.30
CA ALA A 378 -12.90 -28.41 -5.21
C ALA A 378 -13.54 -27.07 -5.61
N PHE A 379 -12.79 -26.21 -6.32
CA PHE A 379 -13.32 -24.97 -6.86
C PHE A 379 -14.42 -25.20 -7.89
N GLN A 380 -14.27 -26.16 -8.79
CA GLN A 380 -15.31 -26.49 -9.76
C GLN A 380 -16.61 -26.96 -9.08
N ALA A 381 -16.49 -27.81 -8.05
CA ALA A 381 -17.63 -28.21 -7.24
C ALA A 381 -18.29 -27.01 -6.53
N LEU A 382 -17.47 -26.14 -5.92
CA LEU A 382 -17.93 -24.91 -5.26
C LEU A 382 -18.66 -23.99 -6.24
N TRP A 383 -18.11 -23.80 -7.44
CA TRP A 383 -18.69 -22.99 -8.50
C TRP A 383 -20.07 -23.51 -8.90
N ASN A 384 -20.18 -24.82 -9.16
CA ASN A 384 -21.42 -25.44 -9.59
C ASN A 384 -22.51 -25.40 -8.49
N LEU A 385 -22.15 -25.63 -7.23
CA LEU A 385 -23.11 -25.67 -6.12
C LEU A 385 -23.61 -24.27 -5.72
N TYR A 386 -22.71 -23.28 -5.68
CA TYR A 386 -22.99 -22.01 -5.01
C TYR A 386 -23.02 -20.79 -5.92
N PHE A 387 -22.43 -20.83 -7.12
CA PHE A 387 -22.32 -19.66 -8.01
C PHE A 387 -23.17 -19.80 -9.27
N LYS A 388 -22.96 -20.87 -10.04
CA LYS A 388 -23.62 -21.12 -11.32
C LYS A 388 -25.14 -21.07 -11.13
N THR A 389 -25.85 -20.38 -12.03
CA THR A 389 -27.31 -20.11 -11.98
C THR A 389 -27.81 -19.16 -10.88
N LYS A 390 -26.92 -18.68 -10.00
CA LYS A 390 -27.24 -17.78 -8.87
C LYS A 390 -26.59 -16.40 -9.00
N LEU A 391 -25.79 -16.14 -10.05
CA LEU A 391 -24.99 -14.92 -10.25
C LEU A 391 -25.84 -13.66 -10.31
N GLY A 392 -27.03 -13.70 -10.93
CA GLY A 392 -27.91 -12.53 -10.99
C GLY A 392 -28.22 -11.93 -9.61
N ARG A 393 -28.40 -12.78 -8.58
CA ARG A 393 -28.60 -12.36 -7.18
C ARG A 393 -27.28 -12.05 -6.49
N LEU A 394 -26.27 -12.89 -6.65
CA LEU A 394 -24.98 -12.75 -5.94
C LEU A 394 -24.21 -11.50 -6.36
N CYS A 395 -24.16 -11.18 -7.66
CA CYS A 395 -23.48 -10.00 -8.17
C CYS A 395 -24.10 -8.69 -7.63
N SER A 396 -25.42 -8.68 -7.43
CA SER A 396 -26.14 -7.53 -6.89
C SER A 396 -26.07 -7.43 -5.36
N HIS A 397 -25.56 -8.45 -4.67
CA HIS A 397 -25.57 -8.51 -3.21
C HIS A 397 -24.44 -7.64 -2.63
N PRO A 398 -24.67 -6.84 -1.57
CA PRO A 398 -23.66 -5.93 -1.01
C PRO A 398 -22.40 -6.63 -0.47
N VAL A 399 -22.49 -7.92 -0.13
CA VAL A 399 -21.38 -8.74 0.38
C VAL A 399 -20.88 -9.74 -0.68
N ALA A 400 -21.70 -10.72 -1.06
CA ALA A 400 -21.32 -11.77 -2.03
C ALA A 400 -20.71 -11.29 -3.36
N ASN A 401 -20.97 -10.06 -3.83
CA ASN A 401 -20.33 -9.53 -5.04
C ASN A 401 -18.79 -9.56 -4.98
N PHE A 402 -18.18 -9.38 -3.80
CA PHE A 402 -16.73 -9.44 -3.63
C PHE A 402 -16.21 -10.87 -3.84
N VAL A 403 -16.90 -11.85 -3.28
CA VAL A 403 -16.57 -13.27 -3.47
C VAL A 403 -16.71 -13.68 -4.94
N VAL A 404 -17.82 -13.28 -5.58
CA VAL A 404 -18.02 -13.54 -7.02
C VAL A 404 -16.90 -12.94 -7.86
N SER A 405 -16.49 -11.71 -7.55
CA SER A 405 -15.39 -11.03 -8.25
C SER A 405 -14.09 -11.84 -8.17
N LYS A 406 -13.76 -12.42 -7.00
CA LYS A 406 -12.59 -13.28 -6.83
C LYS A 406 -12.74 -14.65 -7.51
N ALA A 407 -13.95 -15.19 -7.56
CA ALA A 407 -14.22 -16.49 -8.18
C ALA A 407 -14.13 -16.45 -9.72
N ILE A 408 -14.55 -15.34 -10.34
CA ILE A 408 -14.50 -15.16 -11.80
C ILE A 408 -13.07 -15.32 -12.35
N VAL A 409 -12.05 -14.88 -11.60
CA VAL A 409 -10.64 -14.93 -12.02
C VAL A 409 -10.10 -16.36 -12.14
N ARG A 410 -10.87 -17.37 -11.70
CA ARG A 410 -10.50 -18.78 -11.79
C ARG A 410 -11.22 -19.55 -12.89
N LEU A 411 -12.12 -18.90 -13.62
CA LEU A 411 -12.89 -19.56 -14.67
C LEU A 411 -12.02 -19.85 -15.89
N ASP A 412 -12.32 -20.93 -16.58
CA ASP A 412 -11.83 -21.19 -17.92
C ASP A 412 -12.67 -20.42 -18.96
N SER A 413 -12.34 -20.60 -20.24
CA SER A 413 -13.05 -19.92 -21.35
C SER A 413 -14.56 -20.22 -21.33
N SER A 414 -14.93 -21.50 -21.16
CA SER A 414 -16.35 -21.92 -21.16
C SER A 414 -17.10 -21.33 -19.98
N GLY A 415 -16.53 -21.42 -18.77
CA GLY A 415 -17.13 -20.85 -17.57
C GLY A 415 -17.27 -19.34 -17.64
N LEU A 416 -16.31 -18.63 -18.25
CA LEU A 416 -16.39 -17.19 -18.45
C LEU A 416 -17.54 -16.82 -19.40
N LEU A 417 -17.74 -17.55 -20.50
CA LEU A 417 -18.83 -17.29 -21.44
C LEU A 417 -20.21 -17.49 -20.79
N GLU A 418 -20.41 -18.60 -20.06
CA GLU A 418 -21.65 -18.86 -19.32
C GLU A 418 -21.92 -17.75 -18.28
N THR A 419 -20.86 -17.29 -17.60
CA THR A 419 -20.94 -16.21 -16.60
C THR A 419 -21.34 -14.88 -17.25
N LEU A 420 -20.77 -14.54 -18.42
CA LEU A 420 -21.14 -13.33 -19.16
C LEU A 420 -22.63 -13.33 -19.52
N GLN A 421 -23.15 -14.47 -20.01
CA GLN A 421 -24.56 -14.63 -20.37
C GLN A 421 -25.49 -14.48 -19.14
N GLU A 422 -25.08 -15.02 -17.99
CA GLU A 422 -25.87 -14.92 -16.76
C GLU A 422 -25.84 -13.51 -16.13
N VAL A 423 -24.73 -12.77 -16.29
CA VAL A 423 -24.54 -11.44 -15.71
C VAL A 423 -25.07 -10.31 -16.62
N GLU A 424 -25.13 -10.50 -17.94
CA GLU A 424 -25.57 -9.48 -18.89
C GLU A 424 -26.92 -8.83 -18.51
N PRO A 425 -27.98 -9.56 -18.14
CA PRO A 425 -29.28 -8.98 -17.76
C PRO A 425 -29.23 -8.07 -16.53
N VAL A 426 -28.27 -8.26 -15.62
CA VAL A 426 -28.13 -7.47 -14.40
C VAL A 426 -27.02 -6.41 -14.48
N SER A 427 -26.21 -6.41 -15.54
CA SER A 427 -25.05 -5.52 -15.73
C SER A 427 -25.39 -4.02 -15.53
N SER A 428 -26.49 -3.52 -16.12
CA SER A 428 -26.94 -2.13 -15.94
C SER A 428 -27.26 -1.79 -14.47
N LYS A 429 -27.82 -2.75 -13.73
CA LYS A 429 -28.09 -2.59 -12.29
C LYS A 429 -26.79 -2.54 -11.48
N LEU A 430 -25.78 -3.33 -11.86
CA LEU A 430 -24.48 -3.32 -11.19
C LEU A 430 -23.79 -1.96 -11.32
N ILE A 431 -23.82 -1.36 -12.52
CA ILE A 431 -23.33 0.01 -12.75
C ILE A 431 -24.07 1.02 -11.86
N LYS A 432 -25.40 1.07 -11.95
CA LYS A 432 -26.24 2.02 -11.20
C LYS A 432 -26.10 1.91 -9.68
N THR A 433 -25.72 0.74 -9.18
CA THR A 433 -25.56 0.50 -7.74
C THR A 433 -24.11 0.55 -7.28
N GLY A 434 -23.16 0.90 -8.16
CA GLY A 434 -21.74 1.01 -7.82
C GLY A 434 -21.03 -0.33 -7.58
N ARG A 435 -21.66 -1.46 -7.92
CA ARG A 435 -21.14 -2.83 -7.70
C ARG A 435 -20.37 -3.32 -8.91
N THR A 436 -19.35 -2.56 -9.29
CA THR A 436 -18.62 -2.77 -10.54
C THR A 436 -17.48 -3.78 -10.45
N GLY A 437 -17.13 -4.25 -9.25
CA GLY A 437 -16.04 -5.22 -9.03
C GLY A 437 -16.20 -6.50 -9.85
N VAL A 438 -17.44 -6.98 -9.99
CA VAL A 438 -17.77 -8.15 -10.81
C VAL A 438 -17.48 -7.86 -12.28
N LEU A 439 -17.93 -6.72 -12.79
CA LEU A 439 -17.73 -6.31 -14.18
C LEU A 439 -16.24 -6.14 -14.51
N LYS A 440 -15.48 -5.53 -13.60
CA LYS A 440 -14.02 -5.42 -13.69
C LYS A 440 -13.36 -6.79 -13.76
N SER A 441 -13.78 -7.73 -12.92
CA SER A 441 -13.20 -9.08 -12.87
C SER A 441 -13.52 -9.89 -14.13
N LEU A 442 -14.68 -9.67 -14.76
CA LEU A 442 -15.01 -10.26 -16.07
C LEU A 442 -14.06 -9.75 -17.16
N VAL A 443 -13.78 -8.44 -17.18
CA VAL A 443 -12.84 -7.85 -18.14
C VAL A 443 -11.44 -8.41 -17.94
N ASP A 444 -10.97 -8.44 -16.70
CA ASP A 444 -9.61 -8.93 -16.42
C ASP A 444 -9.45 -10.41 -16.71
N GLN A 445 -10.48 -11.22 -16.45
CA GLN A 445 -10.42 -12.63 -16.79
C GLN A 445 -10.44 -12.85 -18.30
N ALA A 446 -11.21 -12.06 -19.04
CA ALA A 446 -11.19 -12.09 -20.51
C ALA A 446 -9.78 -11.79 -21.05
N VAL A 447 -9.10 -10.77 -20.49
CA VAL A 447 -7.71 -10.43 -20.82
C VAL A 447 -6.73 -11.55 -20.42
N ALA A 448 -6.90 -12.14 -19.24
CA ALA A 448 -5.99 -13.16 -18.73
C ALA A 448 -6.03 -14.47 -19.55
N ILE A 449 -7.22 -14.85 -20.02
CA ILE A 449 -7.42 -16.03 -20.88
C ILE A 449 -7.14 -15.70 -22.35
N GLY A 450 -7.32 -14.44 -22.76
CA GLY A 450 -7.32 -14.03 -24.17
C GLY A 450 -8.57 -14.51 -24.92
N ALA A 451 -9.73 -14.54 -24.26
CA ALA A 451 -10.98 -15.05 -24.81
C ALA A 451 -12.19 -14.23 -24.36
N HIS A 452 -13.23 -14.18 -25.20
CA HIS A 452 -14.51 -13.48 -24.96
C HIS A 452 -14.38 -11.97 -24.67
N GLU A 453 -13.26 -11.35 -25.09
CA GLU A 453 -12.98 -9.93 -24.92
C GLU A 453 -14.00 -9.02 -25.62
N GLU A 454 -14.48 -9.43 -26.79
CA GLU A 454 -15.56 -8.73 -27.50
C GLU A 454 -16.85 -8.72 -26.69
N ALA A 455 -17.27 -9.90 -26.20
CA ALA A 455 -18.52 -10.09 -25.48
C ALA A 455 -18.56 -9.24 -24.20
N VAL A 456 -17.47 -9.22 -23.42
CA VAL A 456 -17.41 -8.39 -22.21
C VAL A 456 -17.40 -6.89 -22.55
N SER A 457 -16.70 -6.48 -23.62
CA SER A 457 -16.70 -5.09 -24.05
C SER A 457 -18.07 -4.62 -24.52
N GLU A 458 -18.80 -5.46 -25.26
CA GLU A 458 -20.16 -5.17 -25.71
C GLU A 458 -21.15 -5.10 -24.55
N MET A 459 -21.09 -6.06 -23.62
CA MET A 459 -21.92 -6.08 -22.43
C MET A 459 -21.76 -4.77 -21.64
N LEU A 460 -20.54 -4.25 -21.49
CA LEU A 460 -20.30 -2.98 -20.81
C LEU A 460 -20.89 -1.78 -21.55
N CYS A 461 -20.80 -1.73 -22.88
CA CYS A 461 -21.47 -0.69 -23.67
C CYS A 461 -22.99 -0.77 -23.53
N ARG A 462 -23.58 -1.97 -23.60
CA ARG A 462 -25.02 -2.18 -23.40
C ARG A 462 -25.46 -1.80 -21.98
N ALA A 463 -24.64 -2.07 -20.96
CA ALA A 463 -24.96 -1.76 -19.56
C ALA A 463 -25.19 -0.25 -19.31
N VAL A 464 -24.54 0.61 -20.09
CA VAL A 464 -24.69 2.07 -20.06
C VAL A 464 -25.50 2.63 -21.23
N ASP A 465 -26.20 1.80 -22.00
CA ASP A 465 -27.02 2.19 -23.16
C ASP A 465 -26.22 2.89 -24.29
N ILE A 466 -24.97 2.48 -24.54
CA ILE A 466 -24.08 3.06 -25.57
C ILE A 466 -24.04 2.18 -26.82
N GLU A 467 -24.31 2.82 -27.96
CA GLU A 467 -24.16 2.30 -29.32
C GLU A 467 -23.00 3.02 -30.04
N GLU A 468 -22.59 2.53 -31.21
CA GLU A 468 -21.50 3.09 -32.00
C GLU A 468 -21.68 4.59 -32.32
N SER A 469 -22.91 5.02 -32.57
CA SER A 469 -23.29 6.43 -32.81
C SER A 469 -23.11 7.36 -31.59
N SER A 470 -22.96 6.78 -30.41
CA SER A 470 -22.90 7.48 -29.11
C SER A 470 -21.62 7.19 -28.34
N ILE A 471 -20.60 6.65 -29.00
CA ILE A 471 -19.35 6.18 -28.38
C ILE A 471 -18.61 7.28 -27.59
N GLN A 472 -18.77 8.54 -27.95
CA GLN A 472 -18.24 9.70 -27.23
C GLN A 472 -18.73 9.81 -25.78
N LEU A 473 -19.88 9.19 -25.46
CA LEU A 473 -20.43 9.20 -24.11
C LEU A 473 -19.98 8.01 -23.25
N LEU A 474 -19.23 7.04 -23.80
CA LEU A 474 -18.80 5.86 -23.06
C LEU A 474 -17.95 6.21 -21.83
N ILE A 475 -16.90 7.02 -22.00
CA ILE A 475 -16.05 7.44 -20.88
C ILE A 475 -16.83 8.25 -19.85
N PRO A 476 -17.57 9.31 -20.22
CA PRO A 476 -18.34 10.07 -19.25
C PRO A 476 -19.38 9.22 -18.49
N CYS A 477 -20.08 8.31 -19.19
CA CYS A 477 -21.06 7.42 -18.58
C CYS A 477 -20.43 6.44 -17.60
N LEU A 478 -19.32 5.78 -17.97
CA LEU A 478 -18.65 4.82 -17.09
C LEU A 478 -17.95 5.52 -15.92
N LEU A 479 -17.32 6.68 -16.12
CA LEU A 479 -16.72 7.45 -15.03
C LEU A 479 -17.76 7.85 -13.97
N THR A 480 -18.95 8.25 -14.41
CA THR A 480 -20.03 8.67 -13.51
C THR A 480 -20.96 7.53 -13.08
N LEU A 481 -20.75 6.31 -13.60
CA LEU A 481 -21.63 5.14 -13.41
C LEU A 481 -23.10 5.40 -13.75
N LYS A 482 -23.33 6.23 -14.78
CA LYS A 482 -24.66 6.60 -15.26
C LYS A 482 -24.89 5.94 -16.63
N SER A 483 -26.14 5.60 -16.93
CA SER A 483 -26.50 5.24 -18.31
C SER A 483 -26.58 6.50 -19.17
N ARG A 484 -26.47 6.37 -20.49
CA ARG A 484 -26.51 7.47 -21.45
C ARG A 484 -27.66 8.46 -21.18
N LYS A 485 -28.87 7.94 -20.98
CA LYS A 485 -30.06 8.76 -20.71
C LYS A 485 -29.95 9.55 -19.39
N ALA A 486 -29.38 8.93 -18.35
CA ALA A 486 -29.20 9.58 -17.05
C ALA A 486 -28.10 10.66 -17.13
N TYR A 487 -26.98 10.35 -17.78
CA TYR A 487 -25.88 11.29 -17.98
C TYR A 487 -26.34 12.54 -18.77
N SER A 488 -27.01 12.34 -19.91
CA SER A 488 -27.49 13.45 -20.75
C SER A 488 -28.48 14.36 -20.02
N LYS A 489 -29.33 13.81 -19.14
CA LYS A 489 -30.26 14.61 -18.33
C LYS A 489 -29.51 15.50 -17.33
N THR A 490 -28.52 14.94 -16.63
CA THR A 490 -27.70 15.70 -15.67
C THR A 490 -26.94 16.84 -16.35
N THR A 491 -26.45 16.64 -17.58
CA THR A 491 -25.74 17.68 -18.33
C THR A 491 -26.66 18.77 -18.91
N SER A 492 -27.94 18.45 -19.17
CA SER A 492 -28.91 19.42 -19.71
C SER A 492 -29.63 20.25 -18.65
N SER A 493 -29.63 19.80 -17.38
CA SER A 493 -30.40 20.42 -16.29
C SER A 493 -29.60 21.44 -15.47
N THR A 494 -28.52 22.01 -16.02
CA THR A 494 -27.67 22.99 -15.33
C THR A 494 -28.35 24.35 -15.07
N ASP A 495 -29.59 24.56 -15.53
CA ASP A 495 -30.34 25.81 -15.36
C ASP A 495 -31.31 25.83 -14.17
N ASP A 496 -31.55 24.71 -13.48
CA ASP A 496 -32.45 24.65 -12.31
C ASP A 496 -31.67 24.58 -10.98
N ALA A 497 -31.58 25.71 -10.28
CA ALA A 497 -30.81 25.89 -9.05
C ALA A 497 -31.36 25.14 -7.80
N GLU A 498 -32.46 24.38 -7.91
CA GLU A 498 -33.13 23.69 -6.79
C GLU A 498 -33.17 22.16 -6.91
N ALA A 499 -32.67 21.56 -7.99
CA ALA A 499 -32.49 20.12 -8.07
C ALA A 499 -31.16 19.73 -7.42
N ASN A 500 -31.21 18.89 -6.38
CA ASN A 500 -30.02 18.32 -5.74
C ASN A 500 -29.10 17.73 -6.83
N PRO A 501 -27.91 18.30 -7.10
CA PRO A 501 -27.14 17.93 -8.27
C PRO A 501 -26.58 16.52 -8.05
N GLU A 502 -27.16 15.52 -8.70
CA GLU A 502 -26.52 14.21 -8.80
C GLU A 502 -25.16 14.42 -9.45
N SER A 503 -24.08 14.33 -8.67
CA SER A 503 -22.75 14.74 -9.10
C SER A 503 -22.34 14.06 -10.42
N THR A 504 -21.75 14.84 -11.31
CA THR A 504 -21.03 14.36 -12.51
C THR A 504 -19.58 14.02 -12.18
N GLU A 505 -19.29 13.79 -10.89
CA GLU A 505 -17.95 13.56 -10.40
C GLU A 505 -17.44 12.17 -10.81
N PRO A 506 -16.21 12.07 -11.36
CA PRO A 506 -15.64 10.78 -11.73
C PRO A 506 -15.44 9.85 -10.52
N THR A 507 -15.95 8.63 -10.62
CA THR A 507 -15.85 7.59 -9.60
C THR A 507 -14.62 6.70 -9.81
N VAL A 508 -14.02 6.24 -8.71
CA VAL A 508 -12.87 5.31 -8.76
C VAL A 508 -13.28 4.00 -9.43
N GLN A 509 -14.46 3.51 -9.11
CA GLN A 509 -15.07 2.31 -9.69
C GLN A 509 -15.15 2.38 -11.22
N GLY A 510 -15.63 3.51 -11.75
CA GLY A 510 -15.73 3.75 -13.19
C GLY A 510 -14.36 3.81 -13.86
N ALA A 511 -13.43 4.54 -13.26
CA ALA A 511 -12.07 4.67 -13.77
C ALA A 511 -11.33 3.32 -13.80
N VAL A 512 -11.50 2.45 -12.79
CA VAL A 512 -10.83 1.14 -12.76
C VAL A 512 -11.40 0.18 -13.82
N ILE A 513 -12.70 0.22 -14.12
CA ILE A 513 -13.26 -0.54 -15.25
C ILE A 513 -12.63 -0.08 -16.56
N LEU A 514 -12.61 1.24 -16.82
CA LEU A 514 -12.05 1.79 -18.06
C LEU A 514 -10.56 1.43 -18.23
N GLN A 515 -9.78 1.50 -17.14
CA GLN A 515 -8.38 1.04 -17.13
C GLN A 515 -8.25 -0.44 -17.48
N SER A 516 -9.21 -1.27 -17.06
CA SER A 516 -9.23 -2.71 -17.36
C SER A 516 -9.63 -2.96 -18.81
N MET A 517 -10.61 -2.21 -19.34
CA MET A 517 -11.00 -2.29 -20.76
C MET A 517 -9.86 -1.88 -21.71
N LEU A 518 -9.00 -0.94 -21.31
CA LEU A 518 -7.81 -0.54 -22.08
C LEU A 518 -6.72 -1.61 -22.14
N ARG A 519 -6.83 -2.68 -21.33
CA ARG A 519 -5.92 -3.85 -21.39
C ARG A 519 -6.39 -4.92 -22.38
N LEU A 520 -7.65 -4.90 -22.80
CA LEU A 520 -8.17 -5.78 -23.87
C LEU A 520 -7.29 -5.63 -25.12
N SER A 521 -7.15 -6.71 -25.89
CA SER A 521 -6.42 -6.71 -27.14
C SER A 521 -7.13 -5.86 -28.19
N ASP A 522 -6.38 -5.43 -29.21
CA ASP A 522 -6.99 -4.89 -30.43
C ASP A 522 -7.74 -6.04 -31.14
N PRO A 523 -8.97 -5.86 -31.65
CA PRO A 523 -9.75 -4.61 -31.76
C PRO A 523 -10.69 -4.30 -30.58
N TYR A 524 -10.70 -5.09 -29.50
CA TYR A 524 -11.74 -5.04 -28.47
C TYR A 524 -11.61 -3.81 -27.54
N ASN A 525 -10.41 -3.28 -27.34
CA ASN A 525 -10.20 -2.02 -26.63
C ASN A 525 -10.61 -0.76 -27.42
N GLN A 526 -10.93 -0.88 -28.71
CA GLN A 526 -11.19 0.26 -29.60
C GLN A 526 -12.39 1.10 -29.17
N ARG A 527 -13.40 0.51 -28.52
CA ARG A 527 -14.57 1.25 -28.02
C ARG A 527 -14.17 2.35 -27.02
N VAL A 528 -13.24 2.07 -26.12
CA VAL A 528 -12.72 3.07 -25.18
C VAL A 528 -11.81 4.07 -25.88
N ILE A 529 -10.92 3.60 -26.76
CA ILE A 529 -9.99 4.45 -27.52
C ILE A 529 -10.75 5.47 -28.39
N GLN A 530 -11.79 5.03 -29.09
CA GLN A 530 -12.65 5.89 -29.90
C GLN A 530 -13.37 6.93 -29.04
N SER A 531 -13.85 6.55 -27.85
CA SER A 531 -14.45 7.48 -26.89
C SER A 531 -13.47 8.56 -26.43
N ILE A 532 -12.21 8.20 -26.14
CA ILE A 532 -11.12 9.15 -25.81
C ILE A 532 -10.91 10.13 -26.97
N HIS A 533 -10.80 9.60 -28.20
CA HIS A 533 -10.56 10.42 -29.39
C HIS A 533 -11.73 11.32 -29.78
N ALA A 534 -12.94 11.02 -29.30
CA ALA A 534 -14.12 11.82 -29.56
C ALA A 534 -14.29 13.00 -28.57
N GLN A 535 -13.52 13.02 -27.48
CA GLN A 535 -13.54 14.16 -26.54
C GLN A 535 -12.86 15.39 -27.15
N SER A 536 -13.38 16.56 -26.81
CA SER A 536 -12.73 17.84 -27.09
C SER A 536 -11.45 18.02 -26.27
N THR A 537 -10.56 18.91 -26.71
CA THR A 537 -9.31 19.21 -26.00
C THR A 537 -9.57 19.69 -24.57
N ASP A 538 -10.61 20.49 -24.34
CA ASP A 538 -10.97 20.99 -23.01
C ASP A 538 -11.47 19.88 -22.08
N GLU A 539 -12.23 18.92 -22.61
CA GLU A 539 -12.66 17.74 -21.85
C GLU A 539 -11.46 16.85 -21.49
N ILE A 540 -10.51 16.63 -22.41
CA ILE A 540 -9.28 15.88 -22.10
C ILE A 540 -8.46 16.61 -21.03
N LEU A 541 -8.34 17.94 -21.10
CA LEU A 541 -7.67 18.71 -20.06
C LEU A 541 -8.36 18.55 -18.70
N SER A 542 -9.71 18.62 -18.66
CA SER A 542 -10.49 18.37 -17.45
C SER A 542 -10.22 16.98 -16.87
N LEU A 543 -10.25 15.93 -17.72
CA LEU A 543 -9.96 14.55 -17.31
C LEU A 543 -8.55 14.40 -16.76
N SER A 544 -7.57 15.05 -17.37
CA SER A 544 -6.15 14.97 -17.01
C SER A 544 -5.80 15.62 -15.67
N ARG A 545 -6.59 16.60 -15.21
CA ARG A 545 -6.36 17.34 -13.97
C ARG A 545 -7.06 16.74 -12.77
N HIS A 546 -7.98 15.80 -12.98
CA HIS A 546 -8.75 15.19 -11.91
C HIS A 546 -8.07 13.89 -11.43
N PRO A 547 -7.92 13.68 -10.10
CA PRO A 547 -7.11 12.59 -9.54
C PRO A 547 -7.60 11.17 -9.88
N VAL A 548 -8.87 11.03 -10.23
CA VAL A 548 -9.49 9.73 -10.56
C VAL A 548 -9.48 9.47 -12.07
N SER A 549 -9.94 10.41 -12.89
CA SER A 549 -10.08 10.21 -14.33
C SER A 549 -8.75 10.29 -15.08
N SER A 550 -7.76 11.03 -14.56
CA SER A 550 -6.40 11.06 -15.10
C SER A 550 -5.79 9.66 -15.20
N ARG A 551 -6.17 8.75 -14.29
CA ARG A 551 -5.72 7.35 -14.29
C ARG A 551 -6.19 6.56 -15.51
N VAL A 552 -7.29 6.97 -16.15
CA VAL A 552 -7.73 6.38 -17.43
C VAL A 552 -6.78 6.77 -18.55
N LEU A 553 -6.33 8.03 -18.57
CA LEU A 553 -5.34 8.51 -19.55
C LEU A 553 -3.96 7.90 -19.28
N ASP A 554 -3.57 7.74 -18.02
CA ASP A 554 -2.36 7.00 -17.64
C ASP A 554 -2.39 5.58 -18.21
N ALA A 555 -3.48 4.83 -18.00
CA ALA A 555 -3.62 3.48 -18.55
C ALA A 555 -3.65 3.45 -20.09
N PHE A 556 -4.25 4.45 -20.74
CA PHE A 556 -4.24 4.56 -22.20
C PHE A 556 -2.81 4.74 -22.74
N LEU A 557 -2.00 5.58 -22.09
CA LEU A 557 -0.63 5.86 -22.49
C LEU A 557 0.33 4.72 -22.15
N ASP A 558 0.14 4.06 -21.00
CA ASP A 558 1.05 3.02 -20.49
C ASP A 558 0.71 1.61 -21.04
N SER A 559 -0.56 1.34 -21.40
CA SER A 559 -0.99 0.00 -21.84
C SER A 559 -0.29 -0.45 -23.13
N PRO A 560 0.31 -1.65 -23.18
CA PRO A 560 0.91 -2.19 -24.40
C PRO A 560 -0.14 -2.60 -25.44
N SER A 561 -1.39 -2.87 -25.01
CA SER A 561 -2.48 -3.29 -25.89
C SER A 561 -3.04 -2.14 -26.74
N VAL A 562 -2.77 -0.89 -26.35
CA VAL A 562 -3.21 0.30 -27.10
C VAL A 562 -2.28 0.54 -28.30
N PRO A 563 -2.78 0.55 -29.55
CA PRO A 563 -1.94 0.75 -30.72
C PRO A 563 -1.19 2.09 -30.71
N LEU A 564 0.09 2.07 -31.11
CA LEU A 564 0.92 3.28 -31.18
C LEU A 564 0.34 4.38 -32.08
N ARG A 565 -0.43 4.00 -33.12
CA ARG A 565 -1.14 4.93 -33.99
C ARG A 565 -2.11 5.80 -33.20
N ASP A 566 -2.88 5.18 -32.30
CA ASP A 566 -3.92 5.85 -31.54
C ASP A 566 -3.29 6.72 -30.45
N LYS A 567 -2.21 6.24 -29.80
CA LYS A 567 -1.39 7.09 -28.91
C LYS A 567 -0.82 8.31 -29.65
N ARG A 568 -0.26 8.13 -30.85
CA ARG A 568 0.24 9.24 -31.69
C ARG A 568 -0.87 10.24 -32.03
N LYS A 569 -2.08 9.77 -32.39
CA LYS A 569 -3.23 10.63 -32.66
C LYS A 569 -3.61 11.46 -31.44
N PHE A 570 -3.64 10.85 -30.26
CA PHE A 570 -3.92 11.54 -28.99
C PHE A 570 -2.86 12.60 -28.64
N LEU A 571 -1.58 12.27 -28.81
CA LEU A 571 -0.50 13.24 -28.57
C LEU A 571 -0.61 14.46 -29.47
N LEU A 572 -1.03 14.27 -30.73
CA LEU A 572 -1.23 15.35 -31.69
C LEU A 572 -2.48 16.20 -31.39
N SER A 573 -3.56 15.64 -30.83
CA SER A 573 -4.76 16.42 -30.50
C SER A 573 -4.54 17.40 -29.34
N LEU A 574 -3.50 17.18 -28.53
CA LEU A 574 -3.09 18.08 -27.44
C LEU A 574 -2.12 19.20 -27.88
N MET A 575 -1.72 19.23 -29.15
CA MET A 575 -0.83 20.27 -29.66
C MET A 575 -1.44 21.66 -29.43
N GLY A 576 -0.66 22.57 -28.84
CA GLY A 576 -1.13 23.90 -28.45
C GLY A 576 -1.65 23.97 -27.01
N SER A 577 -1.95 22.84 -26.36
CA SER A 577 -2.48 22.80 -24.98
C SER A 577 -1.55 22.12 -23.97
N TYR A 578 -0.35 21.70 -24.37
CA TYR A 578 0.61 21.07 -23.44
C TYR A 578 1.01 22.00 -22.29
N HIS A 579 1.11 23.31 -22.53
CA HIS A 579 1.46 24.27 -21.48
C HIS A 579 0.40 24.30 -20.36
N THR A 580 -0.88 24.18 -20.69
CA THR A 580 -1.96 24.12 -19.70
C THR A 580 -2.06 22.74 -19.03
N LEU A 581 -1.72 21.67 -19.75
CA LEU A 581 -1.67 20.31 -19.20
C LEU A 581 -0.60 20.18 -18.11
N VAL A 582 0.61 20.65 -18.37
CA VAL A 582 1.77 20.43 -17.48
C VAL A 582 1.84 21.43 -16.33
N ASP A 583 1.10 22.52 -16.42
CA ASP A 583 0.94 23.51 -15.36
C ASP A 583 -0.18 23.14 -14.37
N ASP A 584 -0.24 21.87 -13.98
CA ASP A 584 -1.20 21.35 -13.00
C ASP A 584 -0.59 20.26 -12.14
N ARG A 585 -1.08 20.12 -10.90
CA ARG A 585 -0.60 19.12 -9.94
C ARG A 585 -0.73 17.68 -10.46
N ILE A 586 -1.83 17.36 -11.14
CA ILE A 586 -2.12 16.02 -11.64
C ILE A 586 -1.80 15.93 -13.13
N GLY A 587 -2.17 16.96 -13.90
CA GLY A 587 -1.94 17.05 -15.34
C GLY A 587 -0.45 16.96 -15.73
N SER A 588 0.46 17.49 -14.92
CA SER A 588 1.91 17.34 -15.12
C SER A 588 2.35 15.88 -15.27
N ARG A 589 1.77 14.96 -14.49
CA ARG A 589 2.08 13.53 -14.56
C ARG A 589 1.54 12.87 -15.84
N VAL A 590 0.38 13.32 -16.32
CA VAL A 590 -0.15 12.88 -17.63
C VAL A 590 0.75 13.41 -18.75
N GLY A 591 1.21 14.66 -18.64
CA GLY A 591 2.18 15.26 -19.56
C GLY A 591 3.51 14.50 -19.63
N ASP A 592 4.05 14.08 -18.49
CA ASP A 592 5.25 13.23 -18.42
C ASP A 592 5.05 11.90 -19.16
N ARG A 593 3.88 11.26 -19.03
CA ARG A 593 3.55 10.04 -19.77
C ARG A 593 3.38 10.27 -21.26
N CYS A 594 2.76 11.39 -21.65
CA CYS A 594 2.70 11.81 -23.04
C CYS A 594 4.11 11.93 -23.65
N TRP A 595 5.04 12.52 -22.90
CA TRP A 595 6.44 12.65 -23.30
C TRP A 595 7.17 11.30 -23.39
N ALA A 596 6.95 10.41 -22.41
CA ALA A 596 7.54 9.08 -22.38
C ALA A 596 7.11 8.24 -23.59
N CYS A 597 5.82 8.29 -23.95
CA CYS A 597 5.25 7.56 -25.08
C CYS A 597 5.62 8.16 -26.45
N ALA A 598 5.99 9.43 -26.53
CA ALA A 598 6.27 10.11 -27.78
C ALA A 598 7.49 9.51 -28.53
N ASP A 599 7.35 9.40 -29.86
CA ASP A 599 8.47 9.12 -30.75
C ASP A 599 9.36 10.38 -30.91
N PRO A 600 10.59 10.26 -31.46
CA PRO A 600 11.49 11.40 -31.57
C PRO A 600 10.88 12.62 -32.30
N PHE A 601 10.04 12.36 -33.31
CA PHE A 601 9.34 13.40 -34.06
C PHE A 601 8.30 14.15 -33.21
N LEU A 602 7.47 13.42 -32.47
CA LEU A 602 6.48 14.00 -31.57
C LEU A 602 7.13 14.72 -30.40
N ARG A 603 8.23 14.19 -29.85
CA ARG A 603 9.00 14.88 -28.80
C ARG A 603 9.46 16.25 -29.26
N GLU A 604 10.02 16.36 -30.47
CA GLU A 604 10.42 17.65 -31.01
C GLU A 604 9.21 18.59 -31.18
N LYS A 605 8.08 18.09 -31.69
CA LYS A 605 6.86 18.89 -31.83
C LYS A 605 6.30 19.36 -30.49
N ILE A 606 6.24 18.50 -29.48
CA ILE A 606 5.80 18.84 -28.13
C ILE A 606 6.72 19.92 -27.56
N ALA A 607 8.03 19.73 -27.62
CA ALA A 607 9.00 20.69 -27.12
C ALA A 607 8.87 22.06 -27.83
N ARG A 608 8.71 22.06 -29.16
CA ARG A 608 8.45 23.30 -29.93
C ARG A 608 7.16 24.00 -29.54
N SER A 609 6.10 23.26 -29.22
CA SER A 609 4.83 23.82 -28.76
C SER A 609 4.93 24.51 -27.39
N ILE A 610 5.93 24.13 -26.58
CA ILE A 610 6.19 24.70 -25.25
C ILE A 610 7.09 25.95 -25.31
N LEU A 611 7.92 26.12 -26.35
CA LEU A 611 8.87 27.23 -26.47
C LEU A 611 8.27 28.63 -26.20
N PRO A 612 7.05 28.97 -26.67
CA PRO A 612 6.43 30.28 -26.38
C PRO A 612 6.09 30.49 -24.90
N HIS A 613 5.95 29.41 -24.13
CA HIS A 613 5.51 29.41 -22.73
C HIS A 613 6.64 29.08 -21.74
N GLU A 614 7.90 29.00 -22.19
CA GLU A 614 9.05 28.58 -21.38
C GLU A 614 9.19 29.41 -20.09
N MET A 615 9.08 30.73 -20.19
CA MET A 615 9.23 31.63 -19.03
C MET A 615 8.11 31.41 -18.00
N THR A 616 6.87 31.28 -18.46
CA THR A 616 5.70 31.02 -17.61
C THR A 616 5.83 29.68 -16.90
N LEU A 617 6.19 28.62 -17.62
CA LEU A 617 6.34 27.29 -17.03
C LEU A 617 7.54 27.20 -16.09
N SER A 618 8.64 27.86 -16.39
CA SER A 618 9.82 27.88 -15.50
C SER A 618 9.53 28.56 -14.17
N ALA A 619 8.61 29.54 -14.15
CA ALA A 619 8.13 30.19 -12.93
C ALA A 619 7.00 29.41 -12.22
N SER A 620 6.36 28.44 -12.89
CA SER A 620 5.29 27.63 -12.31
C SER A 620 5.82 26.65 -11.27
N TYR A 621 5.00 26.37 -10.25
CA TYR A 621 5.29 25.37 -9.23
C TYR A 621 5.42 23.94 -9.81
N TYR A 622 4.58 23.59 -10.80
CA TYR A 622 4.55 22.25 -11.42
C TYR A 622 5.24 22.23 -12.78
N GLY A 623 4.94 23.23 -13.64
CA GLY A 623 5.42 23.29 -15.01
C GLY A 623 6.95 23.33 -15.16
N LYS A 624 7.65 23.85 -14.14
CA LYS A 624 9.11 24.00 -14.15
C LYS A 624 9.84 22.68 -14.32
N TYR A 625 9.31 21.59 -13.77
CA TYR A 625 9.92 20.27 -13.87
C TYR A 625 9.86 19.74 -15.31
N PHE A 626 8.70 19.88 -15.95
CA PHE A 626 8.52 19.50 -17.34
C PHE A 626 9.38 20.36 -18.26
N ALA A 627 9.36 21.68 -18.12
CA ALA A 627 10.16 22.60 -18.94
C ALA A 627 11.67 22.31 -18.84
N ARG A 628 12.17 22.01 -17.63
CA ARG A 628 13.57 21.61 -17.40
C ARG A 628 13.92 20.30 -18.12
N ASN A 629 13.03 19.31 -18.08
CA ASN A 629 13.22 18.01 -18.72
C ASN A 629 13.33 18.09 -20.26
N LEU A 630 12.73 19.12 -20.86
CA LEU A 630 12.75 19.31 -22.31
C LEU A 630 14.06 19.90 -22.84
N HIS A 631 14.93 20.48 -21.99
CA HIS A 631 16.17 21.15 -22.41
C HIS A 631 15.95 22.16 -23.57
N LEU A 632 14.96 23.05 -23.42
CA LEU A 632 14.47 23.94 -24.47
C LEU A 632 15.53 24.90 -25.03
N THR A 633 16.47 25.34 -24.20
CA THR A 633 17.60 26.20 -24.62
C THR A 633 18.49 25.53 -25.66
N MET A 634 18.74 24.23 -25.50
CA MET A 634 19.51 23.44 -26.44
C MET A 634 18.74 23.26 -27.76
N LEU A 635 17.42 23.02 -27.69
CA LEU A 635 16.57 22.93 -28.88
C LEU A 635 16.54 24.23 -29.69
N LYS A 636 16.57 25.41 -29.02
CA LYS A 636 16.63 26.73 -29.67
C LYS A 636 17.98 26.95 -30.38
N ARG A 637 19.09 26.54 -29.77
CA ARG A 637 20.44 26.79 -30.27
C ARG A 637 20.86 25.78 -31.35
N ASP A 638 20.60 24.50 -31.10
CA ASP A 638 20.99 23.40 -31.99
C ASP A 638 20.01 22.21 -31.87
N ALA A 639 19.07 22.16 -32.82
CA ALA A 639 18.09 21.09 -32.90
C ALA A 639 18.67 19.74 -33.32
N ALA A 640 19.86 19.68 -33.92
CA ALA A 640 20.51 18.41 -34.25
C ALA A 640 21.07 17.75 -33.00
N SER A 641 21.89 18.49 -32.23
CA SER A 641 22.45 18.00 -30.97
C SER A 641 21.37 17.65 -29.95
N TRP A 642 20.26 18.40 -29.92
CA TRP A 642 19.12 18.07 -29.04
C TRP A 642 18.48 16.73 -29.40
N ARG A 643 18.31 16.43 -30.69
CA ARG A 643 17.77 15.14 -31.16
C ARG A 643 18.68 13.97 -30.80
N ASP A 644 19.99 14.17 -30.90
CA ASP A 644 20.98 13.16 -30.51
C ASP A 644 20.92 12.86 -29.01
N MET A 645 20.88 13.89 -28.16
CA MET A 645 20.71 13.75 -26.71
C MET A 645 19.42 12.99 -26.35
N GLN A 646 18.29 13.33 -26.98
CA GLN A 646 17.02 12.66 -26.73
C GLN A 646 17.03 11.18 -27.13
N ARG A 647 17.71 10.85 -28.24
CA ARG A 647 17.91 9.47 -28.68
C ARG A 647 18.73 8.68 -27.66
N ASP A 648 19.80 9.28 -27.14
CA ASP A 648 20.70 8.62 -26.20
C ASP A 648 20.04 8.41 -24.82
N GLN A 649 19.25 9.38 -24.34
CA GLN A 649 18.42 9.22 -23.15
C GLN A 649 17.42 8.05 -23.29
N LYS A 650 16.78 7.90 -24.45
CA LYS A 650 15.85 6.78 -24.70
C LYS A 650 16.56 5.43 -24.75
N LYS A 651 17.78 5.37 -25.31
CA LYS A 651 18.61 4.15 -25.29
C LYS A 651 19.05 3.78 -23.88
N ALA A 652 19.47 4.75 -23.07
CA ALA A 652 19.84 4.51 -21.68
C ALA A 652 18.65 3.98 -20.85
N ALA A 653 17.46 4.58 -21.02
CA ALA A 653 16.24 4.13 -20.36
C ALA A 653 15.83 2.70 -20.79
N ALA A 654 15.96 2.36 -22.08
CA ALA A 654 15.68 1.02 -22.57
C ALA A 654 16.71 -0.03 -22.09
N GLY A 655 17.98 0.36 -21.98
CA GLY A 655 19.05 -0.50 -21.46
C GLY A 655 18.86 -0.89 -19.99
N MET A 656 18.34 0.03 -19.16
CA MET A 656 18.05 -0.24 -17.74
C MET A 656 16.83 -1.16 -17.56
N SER A 657 15.83 -1.08 -18.44
CA SER A 657 14.62 -1.92 -18.42
C SER A 657 14.86 -3.38 -18.84
N ASN A 658 15.92 -3.67 -19.60
CA ASN A 658 16.11 -4.98 -20.22
C ASN A 658 17.00 -5.94 -19.40
N THR A 659 17.41 -5.54 -18.19
CA THR A 659 18.26 -6.35 -17.30
C THR A 659 17.49 -7.37 -16.44
N GLN A 660 16.17 -7.53 -16.65
CA GLN A 660 15.32 -8.48 -15.91
C GLN A 660 14.72 -9.62 -16.75
N VAL A 661 15.19 -9.85 -17.99
CA VAL A 661 14.82 -11.05 -18.74
C VAL A 661 16.06 -11.89 -19.01
N ALA A 662 16.33 -12.83 -18.11
CA ALA A 662 17.30 -13.89 -18.34
C ALA A 662 16.84 -14.73 -19.54
N LYS A 663 17.63 -14.70 -20.62
CA LYS A 663 17.46 -15.63 -21.75
C LYS A 663 17.68 -17.07 -21.26
N PRO A 664 16.81 -18.02 -21.60
CA PRO A 664 17.09 -19.44 -21.36
C PRO A 664 18.23 -19.90 -22.30
N SER A 665 19.18 -20.63 -21.71
CA SER A 665 20.29 -21.30 -22.38
C SER A 665 19.81 -22.37 -23.37
N PRO A 666 20.59 -22.65 -24.43
CA PRO A 666 20.19 -23.56 -25.49
C PRO A 666 20.23 -25.02 -25.02
N LYS A 667 19.24 -25.79 -25.46
CA LYS A 667 19.16 -27.24 -25.26
C LYS A 667 20.30 -27.94 -26.00
N VAL A 668 20.95 -28.83 -25.27
CA VAL A 668 21.79 -29.92 -25.76
C VAL A 668 20.87 -30.87 -26.52
N ASP A 669 21.18 -31.14 -27.79
CA ASP A 669 20.64 -32.29 -28.50
C ASP A 669 21.74 -33.04 -29.24
N THR A 670 21.57 -34.35 -29.13
CA THR A 670 22.40 -35.50 -29.48
C THR A 670 22.69 -35.68 -30.97
N ILE A 671 23.86 -36.27 -31.23
CA ILE A 671 24.34 -36.80 -32.52
C ILE A 671 23.39 -37.90 -33.04
N PRO A 672 23.19 -38.02 -34.37
CA PRO A 672 23.72 -39.19 -35.07
C PRO A 672 24.44 -38.87 -36.41
N THR A 673 25.45 -39.70 -36.68
CA THR A 673 26.06 -40.17 -37.94
C THR A 673 25.14 -40.08 -39.19
N ASP A 674 25.57 -39.85 -40.44
CA ASP A 674 26.71 -40.44 -41.17
C ASP A 674 26.93 -39.79 -42.58
N THR A 675 28.14 -40.00 -43.14
CA THR A 675 28.55 -40.08 -44.57
C THR A 675 28.72 -38.85 -45.53
N ASN A 676 29.96 -38.75 -46.05
CA ASN A 676 30.48 -38.35 -47.39
C ASN A 676 30.07 -36.97 -48.00
N ASP A 677 30.90 -36.17 -48.69
CA ASP A 677 32.08 -36.45 -49.52
C ASP A 677 32.93 -35.16 -49.80
N SER A 678 34.20 -35.40 -50.09
CA SER A 678 35.20 -34.71 -50.94
C SER A 678 35.44 -33.16 -51.01
N THR A 679 36.71 -32.84 -50.68
CA THR A 679 37.69 -31.98 -51.41
C THR A 679 37.52 -30.45 -51.55
N HIS A 680 38.38 -29.68 -50.86
CA HIS A 680 39.55 -29.01 -51.46
C HIS A 680 40.38 -28.17 -50.45
N THR A 681 41.69 -28.26 -50.61
CA THR A 681 42.79 -27.63 -49.86
C THR A 681 43.00 -26.12 -50.14
N LYS A 682 43.35 -25.31 -49.12
CA LYS A 682 44.59 -24.47 -49.08
C LYS A 682 44.75 -23.56 -47.81
N LYS A 683 45.77 -23.90 -47.01
CA LYS A 683 46.74 -23.12 -46.18
C LYS A 683 46.47 -21.67 -45.69
N ARG A 684 46.59 -21.53 -44.34
CA ARG A 684 47.38 -20.60 -43.48
C ARG A 684 47.11 -19.06 -43.50
N LYS A 685 46.73 -18.50 -42.34
CA LYS A 685 47.61 -17.70 -41.44
C LYS A 685 46.97 -17.42 -40.06
N ARG A 686 47.84 -17.19 -39.07
CA ARG A 686 47.70 -17.13 -37.59
C ARG A 686 47.48 -15.69 -37.07
N ALA A 687 47.06 -15.61 -35.80
CA ALA A 687 47.28 -14.53 -34.80
C ALA A 687 46.40 -13.26 -34.94
N THR A 688 45.88 -12.60 -33.91
CA THR A 688 46.09 -12.64 -32.44
C THR A 688 44.95 -11.87 -31.75
N GLU A 689 44.66 -12.27 -30.52
CA GLU A 689 43.73 -11.66 -29.55
C GLU A 689 44.33 -10.43 -28.84
N ASP A 690 43.43 -9.51 -28.47
CA ASP A 690 43.29 -8.76 -27.21
C ASP A 690 44.42 -7.86 -26.67
N GLU A 691 44.23 -6.55 -26.86
CA GLU A 691 44.96 -5.44 -26.20
C GLU A 691 44.09 -4.74 -25.14
N ILE A 692 43.77 -5.42 -24.03
CA ILE A 692 43.19 -4.78 -22.83
C ILE A 692 43.99 -5.18 -21.57
N ASP A 693 45.32 -5.20 -21.70
CA ASP A 693 46.24 -5.37 -20.55
C ASP A 693 47.36 -4.28 -20.52
N SER A 694 47.20 -3.21 -21.30
CA SER A 694 48.20 -2.12 -21.40
C SER A 694 47.89 -0.84 -20.60
N LEU A 695 46.84 -0.79 -19.76
CA LEU A 695 46.42 0.49 -19.15
C LEU A 695 46.47 0.57 -17.63
N PHE A 696 46.96 -0.46 -16.93
CA PHE A 696 47.17 -0.39 -15.48
C PHE A 696 48.55 -0.89 -15.05
N SER A 697 49.60 -0.11 -15.34
CA SER A 697 50.77 -0.05 -14.46
C SER A 697 51.65 1.18 -14.73
N LYS A 698 51.67 2.11 -13.76
CA LYS A 698 52.85 2.76 -13.16
C LYS A 698 52.51 4.16 -12.66
N GLY A 699 52.60 4.31 -11.34
CA GLY A 699 52.53 5.59 -10.65
C GLY A 699 53.89 6.19 -10.30
N SER A 700 53.79 7.45 -9.88
CA SER A 700 54.61 8.18 -8.91
C SER A 700 55.86 8.96 -9.36
N ASN A 701 55.86 10.21 -8.86
CA ASN A 701 56.96 11.07 -8.40
C ASN A 701 57.78 11.90 -9.41
N SER A 702 57.65 13.24 -9.35
CA SER A 702 58.69 14.10 -8.76
C SER A 702 58.21 15.55 -8.51
N ARG A 703 58.94 16.22 -7.61
CA ARG A 703 58.64 17.45 -6.86
C ARG A 703 59.73 18.50 -7.18
N LYS A 704 59.40 19.80 -7.28
CA LYS A 704 60.26 21.01 -7.06
C LYS A 704 59.43 22.28 -7.37
N THR A 705 58.87 23.01 -6.39
CA THR A 705 59.41 24.17 -5.63
C THR A 705 59.97 25.34 -6.43
N LEU A 706 59.35 26.52 -6.31
CA LEU A 706 59.95 27.86 -6.06
C LEU A 706 58.83 28.93 -5.96
N GLY A 707 58.80 29.72 -4.87
CA GLY A 707 58.20 31.07 -4.78
C GLY A 707 59.30 32.05 -4.34
N PRO A 708 59.05 33.27 -3.79
CA PRO A 708 57.85 34.13 -3.79
C PRO A 708 58.17 35.61 -4.18
N ALA A 709 57.17 36.50 -4.31
CA ALA A 709 57.35 37.96 -4.16
C ALA A 709 56.04 38.69 -3.79
N GLU A 710 56.19 39.77 -3.03
CA GLU A 710 55.25 40.41 -2.09
C GLU A 710 54.29 41.49 -2.65
N LYS A 711 53.20 41.69 -1.87
CA LYS A 711 52.52 42.94 -1.42
C LYS A 711 51.99 43.96 -2.44
N LYS A 712 50.68 44.25 -2.30
CA LYS A 712 50.17 45.57 -1.87
C LYS A 712 48.71 45.51 -1.37
N GLU A 713 48.47 46.19 -0.26
CA GLU A 713 47.19 46.50 0.38
C GLU A 713 46.34 47.45 -0.48
N GLU A 714 45.00 47.37 -0.38
CA GLU A 714 44.13 48.51 -0.03
C GLU A 714 42.65 48.10 0.13
N LEU A 715 42.14 48.36 1.34
CA LEU A 715 40.85 48.97 1.75
C LEU A 715 39.48 48.49 1.21
N ALA A 716 38.62 48.16 2.17
CA ALA A 716 37.16 48.02 2.06
C ALA A 716 36.44 49.38 1.93
N PRO A 717 35.15 49.37 1.53
CA PRO A 717 34.14 49.93 2.43
C PRO A 717 32.81 49.13 2.53
N GLU A 718 32.10 49.44 3.61
CA GLU A 718 30.80 48.95 4.11
C GLU A 718 29.58 49.17 3.18
N PRO A 719 28.43 48.50 3.43
CA PRO A 719 27.24 48.59 2.60
C PRO A 719 26.32 49.77 2.97
N GLU A 720 25.99 50.60 1.98
CA GLU A 720 24.98 51.65 2.11
C GLU A 720 23.55 51.11 1.98
N THR A 721 22.74 51.44 2.97
CA THR A 721 21.28 51.37 2.96
C THR A 721 20.69 52.49 2.08
N ILE A 722 19.98 52.12 1.01
CA ILE A 722 19.11 53.06 0.27
C ILE A 722 17.67 52.57 0.30
N LYS A 723 16.81 53.44 0.83
CA LYS A 723 15.36 53.35 0.89
C LYS A 723 14.77 53.59 -0.50
N THR A 724 13.80 52.78 -0.90
CA THR A 724 12.86 53.12 -1.96
C THR A 724 11.45 53.11 -1.40
N ASP A 725 10.89 54.31 -1.23
CA ASP A 725 9.50 54.57 -0.87
C ASP A 725 8.58 54.12 -2.01
N ASP A 726 7.77 53.08 -1.76
CA ASP A 726 6.65 52.72 -2.64
C ASP A 726 5.31 53.12 -1.99
N PRO A 727 4.63 54.18 -2.48
CA PRO A 727 3.39 54.68 -1.89
C PRO A 727 2.20 53.71 -2.00
N GLN A 728 2.27 52.68 -2.86
CA GLN A 728 1.21 51.66 -2.96
C GLN A 728 1.26 50.63 -1.82
N LEU A 729 2.44 50.39 -1.23
CA LEU A 729 2.61 49.40 -0.16
C LEU A 729 2.04 49.90 1.19
N ASN A 730 2.11 51.21 1.45
CA ASN A 730 1.57 51.82 2.66
C ASN A 730 0.03 51.89 2.69
N GLU A 731 -0.62 51.90 1.52
CA GLU A 731 -2.08 51.88 1.41
C GLU A 731 -2.65 50.47 1.70
N VAL A 732 -1.95 49.43 1.26
CA VAL A 732 -2.29 48.01 1.53
C VAL A 732 -2.07 47.66 3.01
N LEU A 733 -0.98 48.14 3.61
CA LEU A 733 -0.70 47.95 5.05
C LEU A 733 -1.68 48.73 5.96
N GLY A 734 -2.22 49.85 5.49
CA GLY A 734 -3.28 50.61 6.16
C GLY A 734 -4.65 49.92 6.12
N ALA A 735 -4.97 49.19 5.05
CA ALA A 735 -6.22 48.45 4.89
C ALA A 735 -6.26 47.19 5.77
N ILE A 736 -5.14 46.48 5.91
CA ILE A 736 -5.04 45.24 6.71
C ILE A 736 -5.16 45.53 8.22
N LYS A 737 -4.67 46.70 8.69
CA LYS A 737 -4.80 47.14 10.09
C LYS A 737 -6.21 47.58 10.50
N LYS A 738 -7.11 47.83 9.55
CA LYS A 738 -8.53 48.19 9.80
C LYS A 738 -9.48 47.00 9.89
N VAL A 739 -9.09 45.82 9.40
CA VAL A 739 -9.93 44.62 9.41
C VAL A 739 -9.83 43.83 10.73
N SER A 740 -8.68 43.86 11.43
CA SER A 740 -8.51 43.10 12.70
C SER A 740 -9.19 43.72 13.93
N LYS A 741 -9.87 44.87 13.81
CA LYS A 741 -10.56 45.55 14.94
C LYS A 741 -12.08 45.37 14.99
N LYS A 742 -12.68 44.51 14.16
CA LYS A 742 -14.16 44.40 14.05
C LYS A 742 -14.81 43.05 14.40
N GLU A 743 -14.09 42.07 14.92
CA GLU A 743 -14.71 40.87 15.50
C GLU A 743 -14.64 40.88 17.02
N GLY A 744 -15.56 41.64 17.62
CA GLY A 744 -15.75 41.69 19.05
C GLY A 744 -17.04 42.41 19.40
N LYS A 745 -18.19 41.75 19.20
CA LYS A 745 -19.44 41.96 19.98
C LYS A 745 -20.56 40.99 19.59
N ARG A 746 -20.77 39.97 20.43
CA ARG A 746 -22.04 39.24 20.61
C ARG A 746 -23.12 40.19 21.14
N LYS A 747 -24.38 40.08 20.66
CA LYS A 747 -25.61 40.11 21.51
C LYS A 747 -26.90 39.75 20.76
N SER A 748 -27.53 38.67 21.25
CA SER A 748 -28.95 38.33 21.44
C SER A 748 -30.12 38.95 20.63
N LYS A 749 -31.07 38.03 20.32
CA LYS A 749 -32.54 38.01 20.59
C LYS A 749 -33.53 38.18 19.42
N LYS A 750 -34.40 37.16 19.35
CA LYS A 750 -35.85 37.14 19.00
C LYS A 750 -36.29 37.54 17.58
N SER A 751 -36.78 36.56 16.82
CA SER A 751 -38.22 36.22 16.73
C SER A 751 -38.39 34.79 16.26
#